data_AF-A0AAV3YQ57-F1
#
_entry.id   AF-A0AAV3YQ57-F1
#
_cell.length_a   1.000
_cell.length_b   1.000
_cell.length_c   1.000
_cell.angle_alpha   90.00
_cell.angle_beta   90.00
_cell.angle_gamma   90.00
#
_symmetry.space_group_name_H-M   'P 1'
#
loop_
_entity.id
_entity.type
_entity.pdbx_description
1 polymer ?
#
loop_
_entity_poly.entity_id
_entity_poly.type
_entity_poly.pdbx_seq_one_letter_code
_entity_poly.pdbx_strand_id
1 'polypeptide(L)'
;MPGSAYPYTCPGLPAAQGLYDPTKESDACGVGYVVNIDGLKSHRVLRESQVMLERMEHRGACGCDNDSGDGAGVLTGIPHSFYAKQLSEAKPSVQLPEPGKYATGILFLDKETGPQAEAVFENIAADFHLQVYVVPVDGKCEDFDKQIYLLRKYSSHQIPKQNLRFYICSLNSKTIVYKQVMTMNELREVYAEQQDHFQICEIALRQAPVGSCIEEDPRLSLYSYTMDSMNRLVLPMIRDKKEALGSMGNDAPLACLSEFNPLLFHYFKQLFAQVTNPPIDPFREKIVMSLACPVGPEHNILEPGPEQCQRLWLEQPVLSLPDMEMLRYIDYKGWNAKQVDMVFPVTDGTAGLKKALNKICKDSAEAAESGYKLIILTDRMAGTDFVPISSLLAVGAVHHYLIEEKLRMKVGLIVETGEAREIHHFCTLLGYGADAICPYLTFELLRRLRVQGLIDEQFTDRNIYLNFRAAAARGISKVMAKMGISTLHSYKGAQIFEAVGLHKEVIDMCFTGSASRIGGVTFEILAQEALNRHNLAYALHDCDNQLVMTKGTYHWRSGGEKHMNDPTTIGNLQDAAKSNSRASYEKFSESAWASAQTCTLRGQFSLRSANKPLDISEVEEAKEIVKRFATGAMSFGSLSIEAHTTLAIGMNRMGAKSNTGEGGEHPERYLNTQDPEFNTRSKIKQVASGRFGVTSSYLTHADELQIKMAQGAKPGEGGELPGYKVTKDIAKTRHSIPGVGLISPPPHHDIYSIEDLAQLIYDLKAANPEARISVKLVSENGVGIIASGVAKVRTHILV
;
A
#
# COMPACT_ATOMS: atom_id res chain seq x y z
N MET A 1 60.98 -8.35 20.59
CA MET A 1 59.88 -8.74 21.50
C MET A 1 59.58 -7.57 22.43
N PRO A 2 58.37 -7.45 22.99
CA PRO A 2 57.05 -7.86 22.48
C PRO A 2 56.28 -6.61 21.95
N GLY A 3 55.09 -6.72 21.37
CA GLY A 3 54.31 -7.88 20.96
C GLY A 3 53.30 -7.46 19.88
N SER A 4 52.97 -8.35 18.95
CA SER A 4 52.15 -8.05 17.77
C SER A 4 50.65 -8.12 18.07
N ALA A 5 49.91 -7.07 17.71
CA ALA A 5 48.45 -7.16 17.60
C ALA A 5 48.08 -8.06 16.41
N TYR A 6 47.25 -9.08 16.64
CA TYR A 6 46.68 -9.91 15.58
C TYR A 6 45.51 -9.16 14.92
N PRO A 7 45.39 -9.16 13.58
CA PRO A 7 44.19 -8.66 12.91
C PRO A 7 43.02 -9.62 13.17
N TYR A 8 41.89 -9.09 13.64
CA TYR A 8 40.66 -9.85 13.82
C TYR A 8 39.99 -10.13 12.46
N THR A 9 40.40 -11.19 11.79
CA THR A 9 39.69 -11.71 10.60
C THR A 9 38.41 -12.42 11.04
N CYS A 10 37.24 -11.89 10.69
CA CYS A 10 35.95 -12.55 10.97
C CYS A 10 35.78 -13.78 10.03
N PRO A 11 35.70 -15.02 10.55
CA PRO A 11 35.66 -16.21 9.72
C PRO A 11 34.27 -16.41 9.11
N GLY A 12 34.09 -15.97 7.87
CA GLY A 12 32.84 -16.14 7.12
C GLY A 12 32.66 -15.13 5.98
N LEU A 13 33.25 -13.94 6.09
CA LEU A 13 33.23 -12.92 5.05
C LEU A 13 34.38 -13.10 4.02
N PRO A 14 34.21 -12.66 2.76
CA PRO A 14 35.32 -12.56 1.81
C PRO A 14 36.46 -11.68 2.34
N ALA A 15 37.67 -11.92 1.84
CA ALA A 15 38.79 -10.99 2.06
C ALA A 15 38.50 -9.64 1.35
N ALA A 16 39.02 -8.54 1.92
CA ALA A 16 38.86 -7.21 1.35
C ALA A 16 39.30 -7.16 -0.13
N GLN A 17 38.43 -6.70 -1.02
CA GLN A 17 38.63 -6.75 -2.47
C GLN A 17 38.05 -5.52 -3.18
N GLY A 18 38.90 -4.75 -3.85
CA GLY A 18 38.48 -3.53 -4.54
C GLY A 18 38.03 -2.45 -3.55
N LEU A 19 36.74 -2.11 -3.57
CA LEU A 19 36.12 -1.19 -2.61
C LEU A 19 35.48 -1.92 -1.41
N TYR A 20 35.35 -3.25 -1.46
CA TYR A 20 34.77 -4.03 -0.36
C TYR A 20 35.78 -4.19 0.77
N ASP A 21 35.39 -3.74 1.97
CA ASP A 21 36.11 -3.86 3.22
C ASP A 21 35.16 -4.51 4.25
N PRO A 22 35.39 -5.76 4.69
CA PRO A 22 34.50 -6.48 5.60
C PRO A 22 34.43 -5.87 7.01
N THR A 23 35.19 -4.80 7.30
CA THR A 23 35.04 -4.01 8.54
C THR A 23 34.00 -2.89 8.42
N LYS A 24 33.37 -2.72 7.25
CA LYS A 24 32.43 -1.63 6.91
C LYS A 24 31.11 -2.14 6.31
N GLU A 25 30.81 -3.42 6.51
CA GLU A 25 29.58 -4.07 6.03
C GLU A 25 28.47 -3.95 7.08
N SER A 26 27.30 -3.43 6.67
CA SER A 26 26.11 -3.25 7.51
C SER A 26 24.83 -3.63 6.74
N ASP A 27 23.80 -4.04 7.47
CA ASP A 27 22.71 -4.92 6.99
C ASP A 27 21.50 -4.88 7.98
N ALA A 28 20.33 -5.40 7.60
CA ALA A 28 19.00 -5.13 8.20
C ALA A 28 18.85 -5.34 9.72
N CYS A 29 17.85 -4.73 10.38
CA CYS A 29 17.65 -4.70 11.84
C CYS A 29 17.90 -6.06 12.51
N GLY A 30 18.86 -6.09 13.44
CA GLY A 30 19.42 -7.33 13.96
C GLY A 30 18.47 -8.15 14.83
N VAL A 31 18.29 -9.42 14.49
CA VAL A 31 17.67 -10.45 15.36
C VAL A 31 18.46 -11.75 15.24
N GLY A 32 18.46 -12.58 16.29
CA GLY A 32 19.21 -13.85 16.30
C GLY A 32 19.17 -14.55 17.65
N TYR A 33 19.76 -15.75 17.73
CA TYR A 33 19.42 -16.75 18.75
C TYR A 33 20.59 -17.80 19.00
N VAL A 34 20.78 -18.41 20.20
CA VAL A 34 21.90 -19.30 20.73
C VAL A 34 21.35 -20.17 21.87
N VAL A 35 21.16 -21.47 21.67
CA VAL A 35 20.68 -22.37 22.76
C VAL A 35 21.80 -23.26 23.23
N ASN A 36 21.63 -23.76 24.45
CA ASN A 36 22.28 -25.01 24.78
C ASN A 36 21.40 -26.16 24.27
N ILE A 37 21.83 -26.86 23.21
CA ILE A 37 21.03 -27.90 22.55
C ILE A 37 20.75 -29.07 23.52
N ASP A 38 21.62 -29.27 24.51
CA ASP A 38 21.46 -30.23 25.61
C ASP A 38 20.35 -29.82 26.61
N GLY A 39 19.69 -28.68 26.43
CA GLY A 39 18.69 -28.11 27.36
C GLY A 39 19.26 -27.57 28.68
N LEU A 40 20.56 -27.72 28.93
CA LEU A 40 21.20 -27.37 30.19
C LEU A 40 21.37 -25.85 30.35
N LYS A 41 20.80 -25.29 31.42
CA LYS A 41 20.94 -23.85 31.77
C LYS A 41 22.42 -23.47 31.93
N SER A 42 22.90 -22.49 31.17
CA SER A 42 24.27 -22.02 31.22
C SER A 42 24.38 -20.51 30.98
N HIS A 43 25.18 -19.81 31.80
CA HIS A 43 25.48 -18.39 31.61
C HIS A 43 26.22 -18.11 30.29
N ARG A 44 26.85 -19.13 29.68
CA ARG A 44 27.46 -19.03 28.34
C ARG A 44 26.47 -18.51 27.29
N VAL A 45 25.22 -18.98 27.34
CA VAL A 45 24.14 -18.54 26.44
C VAL A 45 23.94 -17.02 26.50
N LEU A 46 23.91 -16.44 27.70
CA LEU A 46 23.78 -15.00 27.89
C LEU A 46 25.02 -14.24 27.38
N ARG A 47 26.23 -14.78 27.51
CA ARG A 47 27.46 -14.15 26.99
C ARG A 47 27.63 -14.26 25.47
N GLU A 48 27.08 -15.29 24.84
CA GLU A 48 27.07 -15.43 23.38
C GLU A 48 25.91 -14.62 22.76
N SER A 49 24.83 -14.41 23.52
CA SER A 49 23.89 -13.32 23.27
C SER A 49 24.63 -11.97 23.29
N GLN A 50 25.41 -11.72 24.36
CA GLN A 50 26.15 -10.49 24.59
C GLN A 50 26.96 -10.10 23.35
N VAL A 51 27.81 -11.01 22.87
CA VAL A 51 28.73 -10.74 21.76
C VAL A 51 28.05 -10.69 20.38
N MET A 52 26.90 -11.36 20.12
CA MET A 52 26.17 -11.07 18.86
C MET A 52 25.64 -9.65 18.90
N LEU A 53 24.90 -9.34 19.95
CA LEU A 53 23.96 -8.25 19.95
C LEU A 53 24.68 -6.88 20.07
N GLU A 54 25.84 -6.84 20.74
CA GLU A 54 26.84 -5.75 20.66
C GLU A 54 27.21 -5.43 19.19
N ARG A 55 27.41 -6.46 18.37
CA ARG A 55 27.81 -6.32 16.96
C ARG A 55 26.67 -5.91 16.04
N MET A 56 25.47 -5.69 16.58
CA MET A 56 24.31 -5.19 15.84
C MET A 56 24.08 -3.68 16.01
N GLU A 57 24.94 -2.98 16.76
CA GLU A 57 24.85 -1.52 16.96
C GLU A 57 24.78 -0.72 15.64
N HIS A 58 25.56 -1.13 14.63
CA HIS A 58 25.56 -0.51 13.29
C HIS A 58 24.22 -0.61 12.54
N ARG A 59 23.26 -1.40 13.04
CA ARG A 59 21.92 -1.62 12.49
C ARG A 59 20.86 -0.76 13.20
N GLY A 60 21.22 -0.11 14.30
CA GLY A 60 20.32 0.71 15.10
C GLY A 60 20.33 2.18 14.67
N ALA A 61 19.22 2.88 14.95
CA ALA A 61 19.14 4.33 14.85
C ALA A 61 19.11 4.97 16.25
N CYS A 62 19.79 6.11 16.37
CA CYS A 62 19.83 6.94 17.58
C CYS A 62 18.87 8.14 17.46
N GLY A 63 18.57 8.75 18.60
CA GLY A 63 17.93 10.05 18.73
C GLY A 63 18.82 11.20 18.27
N CYS A 64 18.29 12.42 18.34
CA CYS A 64 19.01 13.65 17.95
C CYS A 64 20.15 14.03 18.91
N ASP A 65 20.24 13.37 20.06
CA ASP A 65 21.35 13.44 21.01
C ASP A 65 22.56 12.57 20.59
N ASN A 66 22.35 11.55 19.75
CA ASN A 66 23.28 10.46 19.45
C ASN A 66 23.62 9.58 20.68
N ASP A 67 22.74 9.52 21.68
CA ASP A 67 22.89 8.78 22.95
C ASP A 67 21.67 7.87 23.20
N SER A 68 20.46 8.37 22.92
CA SER A 68 19.22 7.61 23.05
C SER A 68 19.01 6.66 21.86
N GLY A 69 19.25 5.36 22.01
CA GLY A 69 18.89 4.36 21.00
C GLY A 69 17.37 4.09 20.93
N ASP A 70 16.84 3.76 19.75
CA ASP A 70 15.39 3.49 19.56
C ASP A 70 14.85 2.28 20.37
N GLY A 71 15.73 1.36 20.78
CA GLY A 71 15.44 0.34 21.80
C GLY A 71 16.00 -1.05 21.49
N ALA A 72 16.18 -1.86 22.53
CA ALA A 72 16.68 -3.23 22.44
C ALA A 72 16.13 -4.09 23.62
N GLY A 73 16.49 -5.38 23.72
CA GLY A 73 15.99 -6.23 24.80
C GLY A 73 16.38 -7.72 24.74
N VAL A 74 15.82 -8.48 25.68
CA VAL A 74 16.20 -9.86 26.03
C VAL A 74 15.00 -10.62 26.62
N LEU A 75 14.92 -11.94 26.37
CA LEU A 75 13.86 -12.85 26.88
C LEU A 75 14.43 -14.05 27.65
N THR A 76 15.13 -13.87 28.78
CA THR A 76 15.74 -15.03 29.48
C THR A 76 14.74 -16.06 30.02
N GLY A 77 15.14 -17.33 30.10
CA GLY A 77 14.52 -18.28 31.03
C GLY A 77 14.83 -17.89 32.48
N ILE A 78 13.86 -18.02 33.39
CA ILE A 78 13.94 -17.39 34.73
C ILE A 78 15.20 -17.83 35.51
N PRO A 79 16.02 -16.88 36.04
CA PRO A 79 17.26 -17.15 36.75
C PRO A 79 17.00 -17.55 38.22
N HIS A 80 16.31 -18.68 38.41
CA HIS A 80 15.82 -19.17 39.71
C HIS A 80 16.86 -19.10 40.84
N SER A 81 18.10 -19.56 40.64
CA SER A 81 19.14 -19.56 41.66
C SER A 81 19.59 -18.16 42.11
N PHE A 82 19.53 -17.17 41.20
CA PHE A 82 19.78 -15.76 41.54
C PHE A 82 18.62 -15.19 42.36
N TYR A 83 17.38 -15.49 41.96
CA TYR A 83 16.18 -15.06 42.69
C TYR A 83 16.11 -15.66 44.09
N ALA A 84 16.34 -16.98 44.24
CA ALA A 84 16.33 -17.66 45.53
C ALA A 84 17.32 -17.01 46.51
N LYS A 85 18.52 -16.67 46.03
CA LYS A 85 19.52 -15.93 46.80
C LYS A 85 19.03 -14.54 47.20
N GLN A 86 18.64 -13.69 46.24
CA GLN A 86 18.15 -12.34 46.50
C GLN A 86 16.96 -12.31 47.48
N LEU A 87 16.07 -13.31 47.39
CA LEU A 87 14.96 -13.51 48.34
C LEU A 87 15.44 -13.80 49.75
N SER A 88 16.37 -14.75 49.91
CA SER A 88 16.89 -15.12 51.23
C SER A 88 17.64 -13.96 51.90
N GLU A 89 18.22 -13.05 51.11
CA GLU A 89 18.89 -11.84 51.58
C GLU A 89 17.88 -10.72 51.92
N ALA A 90 16.82 -10.53 51.13
CA ALA A 90 15.85 -9.44 51.29
C ALA A 90 14.67 -9.74 52.23
N LYS A 91 14.20 -11.00 52.29
CA LYS A 91 13.08 -11.46 53.14
C LYS A 91 13.35 -12.88 53.67
N PRO A 92 14.16 -13.04 54.73
CA PRO A 92 14.57 -14.37 55.24
C PRO A 92 13.42 -15.29 55.70
N SER A 93 12.23 -14.76 55.97
CA SER A 93 11.03 -15.53 56.33
C SER A 93 10.29 -16.13 55.13
N VAL A 94 10.88 -16.09 53.93
CA VAL A 94 10.22 -16.42 52.67
C VAL A 94 11.11 -17.32 51.82
N GLN A 95 10.56 -18.42 51.31
CA GLN A 95 11.28 -19.40 50.49
C GLN A 95 10.78 -19.40 49.05
N LEU A 96 11.71 -19.34 48.08
CA LEU A 96 11.35 -19.48 46.66
C LEU A 96 10.95 -20.92 46.34
N PRO A 97 9.79 -21.17 45.68
CA PRO A 97 9.40 -22.50 45.24
C PRO A 97 10.19 -22.94 44.01
N GLU A 98 10.12 -24.23 43.69
CA GLU A 98 10.70 -24.76 42.47
C GLU A 98 10.19 -24.04 41.20
N PRO A 99 11.01 -23.96 40.13
CA PRO A 99 10.59 -23.38 38.85
C PRO A 99 9.27 -23.96 38.34
N GLY A 100 8.36 -23.11 37.85
CA GLY A 100 7.01 -23.48 37.45
C GLY A 100 5.95 -23.41 38.56
N LYS A 101 6.34 -23.40 39.85
CA LYS A 101 5.42 -23.11 40.99
C LYS A 101 5.32 -21.61 41.35
N TYR A 102 6.05 -20.75 40.65
CA TYR A 102 5.97 -19.30 40.82
C TYR A 102 6.09 -18.61 39.47
N ALA A 103 5.56 -17.39 39.38
CA ALA A 103 5.72 -16.51 38.24
C ALA A 103 6.55 -15.29 38.63
N THR A 104 7.15 -14.66 37.63
CA THR A 104 7.85 -13.37 37.77
C THR A 104 7.42 -12.45 36.64
N GLY A 105 7.52 -11.15 36.87
CA GLY A 105 7.28 -10.16 35.84
C GLY A 105 8.04 -8.87 36.08
N ILE A 106 8.18 -8.08 35.02
CA ILE A 106 8.74 -6.73 35.07
C ILE A 106 7.63 -5.77 34.66
N LEU A 107 7.26 -4.91 35.60
CA LEU A 107 6.22 -3.91 35.45
C LEU A 107 6.88 -2.55 35.28
N PHE A 108 6.51 -1.85 34.21
CA PHE A 108 6.90 -0.46 33.99
C PHE A 108 5.76 0.44 34.42
N LEU A 109 6.11 1.29 35.38
CA LEU A 109 5.23 2.16 36.11
C LEU A 109 5.77 3.58 35.98
N ASP A 110 4.87 4.55 35.92
CA ASP A 110 5.24 5.96 36.04
C ASP A 110 5.61 6.31 37.50
N LYS A 111 6.50 7.30 37.69
CA LYS A 111 7.09 7.61 39.00
C LYS A 111 6.09 8.20 40.00
N GLU A 112 5.06 8.90 39.52
CA GLU A 112 4.08 9.58 40.37
C GLU A 112 2.84 8.70 40.60
N THR A 113 2.44 7.95 39.58
CA THR A 113 1.22 7.11 39.59
C THR A 113 1.46 5.62 39.87
N GLY A 114 2.72 5.18 39.95
CA GLY A 114 3.12 3.78 40.13
C GLY A 114 2.49 3.07 41.34
N PRO A 115 2.54 3.61 42.57
CA PRO A 115 1.98 2.94 43.75
C PRO A 115 0.46 2.71 43.66
N GLN A 116 -0.27 3.57 42.94
CA GLN A 116 -1.70 3.36 42.67
C GLN A 116 -1.89 2.22 41.67
N ALA A 117 -1.06 2.15 40.63
CA ALA A 117 -1.11 1.07 39.64
C ALA A 117 -0.70 -0.29 40.23
N GLU A 118 0.25 -0.32 41.18
CA GLU A 118 0.59 -1.51 41.97
C GLU A 118 -0.60 -1.97 42.80
N ALA A 119 -1.22 -1.10 43.59
CA ALA A 119 -2.39 -1.46 44.40
C ALA A 119 -3.55 -2.00 43.55
N VAL A 120 -3.81 -1.45 42.36
CA VAL A 120 -4.82 -2.00 41.44
C VAL A 120 -4.39 -3.35 40.86
N PHE A 121 -3.10 -3.56 40.59
CA PHE A 121 -2.57 -4.86 40.14
C PHE A 121 -2.69 -5.95 41.23
N GLU A 122 -2.39 -5.63 42.49
CA GLU A 122 -2.54 -6.55 43.63
C GLU A 122 -4.00 -6.99 43.82
N ASN A 123 -4.96 -6.05 43.75
CA ASN A 123 -6.39 -6.35 43.84
C ASN A 123 -6.84 -7.29 42.69
N ILE A 124 -6.48 -6.96 41.44
CA ILE A 124 -6.81 -7.81 40.28
C ILE A 124 -6.21 -9.22 40.43
N ALA A 125 -5.00 -9.35 40.94
CA ALA A 125 -4.39 -10.66 41.16
C ALA A 125 -5.10 -11.48 42.25
N ALA A 126 -5.55 -10.82 43.32
CA ALA A 126 -6.37 -11.45 44.36
C ALA A 126 -7.69 -12.01 43.79
N ASP A 127 -8.31 -11.34 42.83
CA ASP A 127 -9.50 -11.84 42.10
C ASP A 127 -9.20 -13.13 41.31
N PHE A 128 -7.96 -13.31 40.82
CA PHE A 128 -7.48 -14.57 40.22
C PHE A 128 -7.00 -15.61 41.26
N HIS A 129 -7.21 -15.37 42.56
CA HIS A 129 -6.68 -16.14 43.68
C HIS A 129 -5.13 -16.19 43.75
N LEU A 130 -4.46 -15.25 43.08
CA LEU A 130 -3.01 -15.11 43.06
C LEU A 130 -2.58 -14.04 44.06
N GLN A 131 -1.87 -14.43 45.11
CA GLN A 131 -1.23 -13.44 45.99
C GLN A 131 -0.04 -12.81 45.26
N VAL A 132 -0.06 -11.49 45.08
CA VAL A 132 1.12 -10.69 44.66
C VAL A 132 2.05 -10.53 45.84
N TYR A 133 2.56 -11.67 46.28
CA TYR A 133 3.54 -11.77 47.33
C TYR A 133 4.69 -12.61 46.83
N VAL A 134 5.80 -12.41 47.52
CA VAL A 134 6.90 -13.34 47.48
C VAL A 134 6.44 -14.60 48.24
N VAL A 135 5.74 -15.51 47.52
CA VAL A 135 5.70 -17.00 47.59
C VAL A 135 5.60 -17.76 48.95
N PRO A 136 5.12 -19.03 49.01
CA PRO A 136 4.72 -19.98 47.94
C PRO A 136 3.23 -20.03 47.57
N VAL A 137 2.91 -20.78 46.50
CA VAL A 137 1.58 -21.34 46.21
C VAL A 137 1.75 -22.84 45.92
N ASP A 138 0.84 -23.68 46.43
CA ASP A 138 0.75 -25.11 46.10
C ASP A 138 -0.45 -25.39 45.18
N GLY A 139 -0.15 -25.78 43.93
CA GLY A 139 -1.13 -26.11 42.90
C GLY A 139 -0.51 -26.97 41.79
N LYS A 140 -1.36 -27.61 40.96
CA LYS A 140 -0.90 -28.44 39.83
C LYS A 140 -0.67 -27.62 38.56
N CYS A 141 0.23 -28.12 37.70
CA CYS A 141 1.09 -27.30 36.84
C CYS A 141 0.50 -26.82 35.49
N GLU A 142 -0.80 -27.00 35.21
CA GLU A 142 -1.38 -26.65 33.90
C GLU A 142 -2.24 -25.37 33.92
N ASP A 143 -2.98 -25.09 34.98
CA ASP A 143 -3.86 -23.91 35.04
C ASP A 143 -3.10 -22.62 35.43
N PHE A 144 -1.94 -22.74 36.08
CA PHE A 144 -1.16 -21.60 36.58
C PHE A 144 -0.64 -20.66 35.46
N ASP A 145 -0.05 -21.19 34.39
CA ASP A 145 0.38 -20.37 33.25
C ASP A 145 -0.79 -19.65 32.56
N LYS A 146 -1.97 -20.28 32.55
CA LYS A 146 -3.21 -19.73 31.99
C LYS A 146 -3.76 -18.62 32.87
N GLN A 147 -3.81 -18.81 34.19
CA GLN A 147 -4.16 -17.78 35.17
C GLN A 147 -3.20 -16.57 35.07
N ILE A 148 -1.89 -16.82 34.97
CA ILE A 148 -0.87 -15.78 34.80
C ILE A 148 -0.99 -15.04 33.46
N TYR A 149 -1.29 -15.74 32.36
CA TYR A 149 -1.58 -15.12 31.07
C TYR A 149 -2.84 -14.22 31.14
N LEU A 150 -3.91 -14.70 31.80
CA LEU A 150 -5.16 -13.97 31.99
C LEU A 150 -4.96 -12.73 32.87
N LEU A 151 -4.28 -12.86 34.01
CA LEU A 151 -3.88 -11.74 34.87
C LEU A 151 -3.12 -10.68 34.07
N ARG A 152 -2.06 -11.07 33.35
CA ARG A 152 -1.29 -10.16 32.49
C ARG A 152 -2.19 -9.40 31.51
N LYS A 153 -3.05 -10.11 30.77
CA LYS A 153 -3.96 -9.50 29.79
C LYS A 153 -4.98 -8.58 30.45
N TYR A 154 -5.60 -9.01 31.54
CA TYR A 154 -6.63 -8.25 32.24
C TYR A 154 -6.07 -6.96 32.84
N SER A 155 -4.97 -7.03 33.59
CA SER A 155 -4.28 -5.86 34.15
C SER A 155 -3.83 -4.87 33.06
N SER A 156 -3.24 -5.36 31.96
CA SER A 156 -2.85 -4.51 30.82
C SER A 156 -4.02 -3.83 30.12
N HIS A 157 -5.26 -4.30 30.28
CA HIS A 157 -6.45 -3.68 29.70
C HIS A 157 -7.28 -2.86 30.69
N GLN A 158 -7.21 -3.11 32.01
CA GLN A 158 -8.01 -2.39 33.01
C GLN A 158 -7.26 -1.24 33.68
N ILE A 159 -5.95 -1.38 33.96
CA ILE A 159 -5.19 -0.35 34.69
C ILE A 159 -5.04 0.93 33.83
N PRO A 160 -4.71 0.86 32.53
CA PRO A 160 -4.64 2.06 31.68
C PRO A 160 -5.98 2.82 31.51
N LYS A 161 -7.14 2.16 31.70
CA LYS A 161 -8.46 2.84 31.67
C LYS A 161 -8.64 3.83 32.83
N GLN A 162 -7.84 3.71 33.88
CA GLN A 162 -7.83 4.63 35.03
C GLN A 162 -6.86 5.82 34.80
N ASN A 163 -6.42 6.05 33.55
CA ASN A 163 -5.34 6.98 33.15
C ASN A 163 -3.95 6.67 33.76
N LEU A 164 -3.77 5.47 34.35
CA LEU A 164 -2.51 5.05 34.94
C LEU A 164 -1.54 4.53 33.88
N ARG A 165 -0.30 5.05 33.86
CA ARG A 165 0.76 4.56 32.98
C ARG A 165 1.30 3.23 33.50
N PHE A 166 0.89 2.15 32.85
CA PHE A 166 1.15 0.78 33.27
C PHE A 166 1.45 -0.13 32.07
N TYR A 167 2.58 -0.83 32.10
CA TYR A 167 2.97 -1.82 31.08
C TYR A 167 3.64 -3.03 31.74
N ILE A 168 3.32 -4.24 31.27
CA ILE A 168 3.94 -5.48 31.75
C ILE A 168 4.85 -6.01 30.63
N CYS A 169 6.17 -5.92 30.81
CA CYS A 169 7.15 -6.46 29.84
C CYS A 169 7.03 -7.98 29.74
N SER A 170 6.85 -8.63 30.89
CA SER A 170 6.60 -10.06 31.02
C SER A 170 5.87 -10.36 32.32
N LEU A 171 5.10 -11.45 32.33
CA LEU A 171 4.56 -12.11 33.51
C LEU A 171 4.30 -13.58 33.12
N ASN A 172 5.11 -14.52 33.64
CA ASN A 172 5.15 -15.92 33.21
C ASN A 172 5.86 -16.81 34.27
N SER A 173 5.64 -18.14 34.27
CA SER A 173 6.31 -19.10 35.19
C SER A 173 7.61 -19.71 34.66
N LYS A 174 7.95 -19.48 33.37
CA LYS A 174 9.06 -20.09 32.63
C LYS A 174 10.04 -19.07 32.06
N THR A 175 9.55 -17.94 31.53
CA THR A 175 10.36 -16.89 30.88
C THR A 175 10.19 -15.52 31.53
N ILE A 176 11.16 -14.63 31.32
CA ILE A 176 11.11 -13.22 31.71
C ILE A 176 11.74 -12.35 30.63
N VAL A 177 11.09 -11.22 30.32
CA VAL A 177 11.54 -10.23 29.33
C VAL A 177 12.12 -9.04 30.06
N TYR A 178 13.43 -8.85 29.94
CA TYR A 178 14.10 -7.61 30.29
C TYR A 178 14.11 -6.71 29.04
N LYS A 179 13.48 -5.54 29.11
CA LYS A 179 13.40 -4.60 27.97
C LYS A 179 13.57 -3.16 28.45
N GLN A 180 14.83 -2.74 28.62
CA GLN A 180 15.19 -1.35 28.87
C GLN A 180 15.79 -0.74 27.59
N VAL A 181 15.91 0.59 27.50
CA VAL A 181 16.70 1.23 26.43
C VAL A 181 18.19 1.05 26.76
N MET A 182 18.71 -0.12 26.39
CA MET A 182 20.15 -0.42 26.30
C MET A 182 20.32 -1.69 25.47
N THR A 183 21.52 -1.92 24.95
CA THR A 183 21.81 -3.03 24.04
C THR A 183 21.32 -4.37 24.61
N MET A 184 20.56 -5.16 23.85
CA MET A 184 21.14 -5.93 22.75
C MET A 184 22.38 -6.63 23.30
N ASN A 185 22.18 -7.47 24.33
CA ASN A 185 23.25 -8.24 24.96
C ASN A 185 22.81 -9.55 25.66
N GLU A 186 21.53 -9.97 25.64
CA GLU A 186 21.06 -11.17 26.35
C GLU A 186 19.90 -11.90 25.59
N LEU A 187 19.48 -13.09 26.07
CA LEU A 187 18.77 -14.18 25.36
C LEU A 187 18.60 -14.05 23.83
N ARG A 188 19.64 -14.50 23.15
CA ARG A 188 19.61 -15.59 22.16
C ARG A 188 19.41 -16.96 22.94
N GLU A 189 18.62 -18.05 22.71
CA GLU A 189 17.55 -18.69 21.86
C GLU A 189 16.47 -19.37 22.77
N VAL A 190 15.33 -19.84 22.19
CA VAL A 190 14.90 -21.27 22.11
C VAL A 190 14.14 -21.49 20.76
N TYR A 191 14.06 -22.72 20.20
CA TYR A 191 13.57 -23.10 18.83
C TYR A 191 12.05 -23.54 18.69
N ALA A 192 11.61 -23.93 17.47
CA ALA A 192 10.24 -24.37 17.00
C ALA A 192 10.27 -25.76 16.24
N GLU A 193 9.33 -26.34 15.44
CA GLU A 193 8.15 -25.98 14.59
C GLU A 193 6.97 -27.03 14.70
N GLN A 194 6.22 -27.71 13.75
CA GLN A 194 6.16 -28.04 12.28
C GLN A 194 4.72 -28.58 11.84
N GLN A 195 4.48 -28.91 10.53
CA GLN A 195 3.43 -29.81 9.90
C GLN A 195 1.93 -29.34 9.81
N ASP A 196 0.92 -29.91 9.08
CA ASP A 196 0.66 -30.59 7.74
C ASP A 196 -0.89 -30.90 7.62
N HIS A 197 -1.67 -31.35 6.59
CA HIS A 197 -1.76 -31.63 5.11
C HIS A 197 -3.31 -31.79 4.76
N PHE A 198 -4.00 -32.14 3.62
CA PHE A 198 -3.79 -32.62 2.21
C PHE A 198 -5.06 -32.45 1.27
N GLN A 199 -4.89 -32.61 -0.06
CA GLN A 199 -5.78 -32.90 -1.27
C GLN A 199 -7.36 -32.99 -1.34
N ILE A 200 -7.95 -32.55 -2.49
CA ILE A 200 -9.36 -32.73 -3.03
C ILE A 200 -9.42 -32.66 -4.61
N CYS A 201 -10.53 -33.03 -5.32
CA CYS A 201 -10.82 -32.76 -6.78
C CYS A 201 -12.35 -32.57 -7.16
N GLU A 202 -12.70 -32.20 -8.43
CA GLU A 202 -14.01 -31.65 -8.98
C GLU A 202 -14.77 -32.60 -10.00
N ILE A 203 -15.74 -32.36 -10.95
CA ILE A 203 -16.27 -31.25 -11.84
C ILE A 203 -17.77 -31.48 -12.31
N ALA A 204 -18.61 -30.45 -12.59
CA ALA A 204 -19.90 -30.51 -13.37
C ALA A 204 -20.42 -29.12 -13.92
N LEU A 205 -21.33 -29.00 -14.96
CA LEU A 205 -22.18 -27.78 -15.32
C LEU A 205 -23.04 -27.78 -16.64
N ARG A 206 -23.99 -26.81 -16.85
CA ARG A 206 -24.62 -26.33 -18.15
C ARG A 206 -25.29 -24.90 -18.09
N GLN A 207 -25.97 -24.37 -19.15
CA GLN A 207 -26.10 -22.90 -19.50
C GLN A 207 -27.50 -22.29 -19.90
N ALA A 208 -27.57 -20.96 -20.19
CA ALA A 208 -28.77 -20.12 -20.53
C ALA A 208 -28.55 -18.95 -21.60
N PRO A 209 -29.60 -18.28 -22.18
CA PRO A 209 -29.61 -17.58 -23.52
C PRO A 209 -29.39 -16.03 -23.58
N VAL A 210 -29.68 -15.34 -24.73
CA VAL A 210 -29.24 -13.96 -25.13
C VAL A 210 -30.20 -13.20 -26.11
N GLY A 211 -30.16 -11.85 -26.18
CA GLY A 211 -30.31 -11.09 -27.46
C GLY A 211 -30.87 -9.63 -27.46
N SER A 212 -30.04 -8.57 -27.55
CA SER A 212 -30.42 -7.16 -27.88
C SER A 212 -29.21 -6.25 -28.21
N CYS A 213 -29.41 -5.12 -28.92
CA CYS A 213 -28.37 -4.14 -29.32
C CYS A 213 -27.81 -3.31 -28.15
N ILE A 214 -26.55 -2.86 -28.21
CA ILE A 214 -25.83 -2.25 -27.07
C ILE A 214 -26.16 -0.78 -26.81
N GLU A 215 -26.24 -0.01 -27.89
CA GLU A 215 -26.25 1.45 -27.88
C GLU A 215 -27.48 1.98 -27.12
N GLU A 216 -28.58 1.24 -27.21
CA GLU A 216 -29.88 1.48 -26.60
C GLU A 216 -29.97 1.05 -25.11
N ASP A 217 -28.87 0.63 -24.45
CA ASP A 217 -28.89 0.20 -23.05
C ASP A 217 -28.63 1.36 -22.06
N PRO A 218 -29.67 1.92 -21.40
CA PRO A 218 -29.51 3.05 -20.48
C PRO A 218 -28.64 2.70 -19.26
N ARG A 219 -28.46 1.41 -18.94
CA ARG A 219 -27.58 0.96 -17.84
C ARG A 219 -26.12 1.36 -18.09
N LEU A 220 -25.69 1.48 -19.35
CA LEU A 220 -24.33 1.93 -19.68
C LEU A 220 -24.10 3.39 -19.21
N SER A 221 -25.05 4.28 -19.50
CA SER A 221 -25.04 5.68 -19.03
C SER A 221 -25.17 5.76 -17.51
N LEU A 222 -26.09 4.97 -16.93
CA LEU A 222 -26.34 4.91 -15.47
C LEU A 222 -25.08 4.59 -14.65
N TYR A 223 -24.34 3.54 -15.05
CA TYR A 223 -23.08 3.14 -14.41
C TYR A 223 -21.84 3.88 -14.99
N SER A 224 -22.06 4.95 -15.77
CA SER A 224 -21.04 5.82 -16.38
C SER A 224 -19.97 5.07 -17.20
N TYR A 225 -20.36 4.03 -17.94
CA TYR A 225 -19.53 3.48 -19.02
C TYR A 225 -19.31 4.56 -20.10
N THR A 226 -18.16 4.51 -20.75
CA THR A 226 -17.79 5.45 -21.83
C THR A 226 -17.07 4.68 -22.96
N MET A 227 -17.14 5.18 -24.19
CA MET A 227 -16.42 4.56 -25.32
C MET A 227 -14.90 4.49 -25.07
N ASP A 228 -14.30 5.46 -24.38
CA ASP A 228 -12.89 5.36 -23.96
C ASP A 228 -12.69 4.21 -22.96
N SER A 229 -13.52 4.05 -21.92
CA SER A 229 -13.38 2.94 -20.96
C SER A 229 -13.55 1.54 -21.60
N MET A 230 -14.49 1.39 -22.53
CA MET A 230 -14.73 0.12 -23.21
C MET A 230 -13.55 -0.24 -24.13
N ASN A 231 -13.17 0.68 -25.03
CA ASN A 231 -12.14 0.43 -26.03
C ASN A 231 -10.72 0.42 -25.46
N ARG A 232 -10.43 1.19 -24.40
CA ARG A 232 -9.09 1.32 -23.83
C ARG A 232 -8.81 0.44 -22.64
N LEU A 233 -9.84 -0.07 -21.93
CA LEU A 233 -9.64 -0.86 -20.71
C LEU A 233 -10.21 -2.27 -20.86
N VAL A 234 -11.51 -2.37 -21.15
CA VAL A 234 -12.23 -3.67 -21.14
C VAL A 234 -11.82 -4.55 -22.35
N LEU A 235 -11.73 -3.99 -23.56
CA LEU A 235 -11.32 -4.76 -24.74
C LEU A 235 -9.86 -5.27 -24.66
N PRO A 236 -8.86 -4.47 -24.22
CA PRO A 236 -7.51 -4.99 -23.95
C PRO A 236 -7.48 -6.11 -22.90
N MET A 237 -8.33 -6.07 -21.86
CA MET A 237 -8.41 -7.16 -20.88
C MET A 237 -8.82 -8.50 -21.49
N ILE A 238 -9.79 -8.53 -22.43
CA ILE A 238 -10.14 -9.79 -23.11
C ILE A 238 -9.17 -10.19 -24.22
N ARG A 239 -8.54 -9.24 -24.92
CA ARG A 239 -7.61 -9.53 -26.03
C ARG A 239 -6.22 -9.93 -25.53
N ASP A 240 -5.63 -9.11 -24.65
CA ASP A 240 -4.22 -9.21 -24.26
C ASP A 240 -4.03 -9.91 -22.90
N LYS A 241 -5.13 -10.24 -22.20
CA LYS A 241 -5.16 -10.89 -20.87
C LYS A 241 -4.39 -10.12 -19.79
N LYS A 242 -4.40 -8.79 -19.91
CA LYS A 242 -3.79 -7.81 -19.00
C LYS A 242 -4.58 -6.50 -19.06
N GLU A 243 -4.43 -5.66 -18.05
CA GLU A 243 -4.83 -4.24 -18.13
C GLU A 243 -4.07 -3.50 -19.26
N ALA A 244 -4.64 -2.40 -19.73
CA ALA A 244 -3.99 -1.56 -20.74
C ALA A 244 -2.87 -0.69 -20.14
N LEU A 245 -1.90 -0.33 -20.98
CA LEU A 245 -0.80 0.55 -20.61
C LEU A 245 -1.05 1.97 -21.13
N GLY A 246 -0.83 2.96 -20.27
CA GLY A 246 -0.89 4.39 -20.58
C GLY A 246 0.49 5.06 -20.62
N SER A 247 0.51 6.38 -20.80
CA SER A 247 1.71 7.22 -20.70
C SER A 247 1.32 8.64 -20.32
N MET A 248 2.30 9.48 -19.99
CA MET A 248 2.14 10.76 -19.27
C MET A 248 1.63 10.56 -17.83
N GLY A 249 1.48 11.66 -17.08
CA GLY A 249 0.85 11.65 -15.75
C GLY A 249 -0.65 11.91 -15.85
N ASN A 250 -1.41 11.54 -14.81
CA ASN A 250 -2.79 11.99 -14.69
C ASN A 250 -2.81 13.50 -14.40
N ASP A 251 -3.48 14.26 -15.26
CA ASP A 251 -3.59 15.71 -15.18
C ASP A 251 -5.05 16.22 -15.21
N ALA A 252 -6.02 15.31 -15.14
CA ALA A 252 -7.43 15.58 -14.89
C ALA A 252 -7.66 16.00 -13.40
N PRO A 253 -8.81 16.61 -13.06
CA PRO A 253 -9.17 16.93 -11.68
C PRO A 253 -9.18 15.70 -10.75
N LEU A 254 -8.97 15.97 -9.46
CA LEU A 254 -9.36 15.03 -8.41
C LEU A 254 -10.89 14.83 -8.44
N ALA A 255 -11.39 13.68 -8.00
CA ALA A 255 -12.82 13.36 -8.06
C ALA A 255 -13.69 14.44 -7.36
N CYS A 256 -13.25 14.94 -6.20
CA CYS A 256 -13.91 16.03 -5.48
C CYS A 256 -13.83 17.43 -6.13
N LEU A 257 -13.19 17.55 -7.30
CA LEU A 257 -13.11 18.76 -8.14
C LEU A 257 -13.68 18.52 -9.56
N SER A 258 -14.19 17.32 -9.87
CA SER A 258 -14.75 16.98 -11.18
C SER A 258 -16.22 17.38 -11.26
N GLU A 259 -16.58 18.11 -12.31
CA GLU A 259 -17.98 18.47 -12.62
C GLU A 259 -18.75 17.31 -13.28
N PHE A 260 -18.07 16.21 -13.62
CA PHE A 260 -18.59 15.14 -14.49
C PHE A 260 -19.21 13.95 -13.72
N ASN A 261 -19.60 14.14 -12.46
CA ASN A 261 -20.25 13.13 -11.59
C ASN A 261 -19.46 11.79 -11.57
N PRO A 262 -18.21 11.79 -11.05
CA PRO A 262 -17.32 10.62 -11.05
C PRO A 262 -17.90 9.43 -10.26
N LEU A 263 -17.38 8.23 -10.51
CA LEU A 263 -17.72 7.08 -9.65
C LEU A 263 -16.93 7.15 -8.34
N LEU A 264 -17.51 6.63 -7.25
CA LEU A 264 -16.93 6.68 -5.91
C LEU A 264 -15.51 6.07 -5.85
N PHE A 265 -15.23 5.06 -6.67
CA PHE A 265 -13.90 4.49 -6.89
C PHE A 265 -12.81 5.55 -7.11
N HIS A 266 -13.11 6.64 -7.83
CA HIS A 266 -12.14 7.67 -8.17
C HIS A 266 -11.72 8.54 -6.97
N TYR A 267 -12.42 8.49 -5.84
CA TYR A 267 -12.02 9.20 -4.61
C TYR A 267 -10.92 8.46 -3.85
N PHE A 268 -10.76 7.16 -4.08
CA PHE A 268 -9.72 6.35 -3.45
C PHE A 268 -8.42 6.38 -4.25
N LYS A 269 -7.29 6.27 -3.55
CA LYS A 269 -5.93 6.17 -4.09
C LYS A 269 -5.25 4.98 -3.43
N GLN A 270 -4.62 4.12 -4.24
CA GLN A 270 -3.87 2.96 -3.74
C GLN A 270 -2.69 3.43 -2.91
N LEU A 271 -2.58 2.93 -1.68
CA LEU A 271 -1.35 3.04 -0.89
C LEU A 271 -0.30 2.04 -1.43
N PHE A 272 0.97 2.29 -1.14
CA PHE A 272 2.08 1.47 -1.61
C PHE A 272 3.22 1.45 -0.59
N ALA A 273 4.10 0.47 -0.69
CA ALA A 273 5.28 0.37 0.14
C ALA A 273 6.38 1.29 -0.39
N GLN A 274 7.01 2.06 0.50
CA GLN A 274 8.24 2.80 0.23
C GLN A 274 9.13 2.84 1.47
N VAL A 275 10.37 2.36 1.34
CA VAL A 275 11.41 2.30 2.41
C VAL A 275 11.11 1.35 3.58
N THR A 276 9.95 1.42 4.22
CA THR A 276 9.63 0.62 5.42
C THR A 276 9.55 -0.89 5.18
N ASN A 277 9.23 -1.27 3.95
CA ASN A 277 9.10 -2.63 3.45
C ASN A 277 9.16 -2.59 1.91
N PRO A 278 9.47 -3.71 1.22
CA PRO A 278 9.51 -3.75 -0.23
C PRO A 278 8.16 -4.08 -0.87
N PRO A 279 7.87 -3.56 -2.08
CA PRO A 279 6.92 -4.21 -2.98
C PRO A 279 7.50 -5.52 -3.56
N ILE A 280 6.63 -6.44 -3.97
CA ILE A 280 6.96 -7.74 -4.58
C ILE A 280 6.95 -7.63 -6.12
N ASP A 281 7.66 -8.50 -6.85
CA ASP A 281 7.46 -8.65 -8.30
C ASP A 281 6.32 -9.65 -8.61
N PRO A 282 5.10 -9.20 -8.97
CA PRO A 282 3.93 -10.07 -9.16
C PRO A 282 4.03 -11.00 -10.38
N PHE A 283 5.10 -10.89 -11.18
CA PHE A 283 5.29 -11.67 -12.40
C PHE A 283 6.50 -12.62 -12.30
N ARG A 284 7.61 -12.17 -11.71
CA ARG A 284 8.81 -12.99 -11.46
C ARG A 284 8.65 -13.85 -10.20
N GLU A 285 8.14 -13.26 -9.11
CA GLU A 285 7.96 -13.90 -7.81
C GLU A 285 6.54 -14.48 -7.65
N LYS A 286 5.82 -14.68 -8.76
CA LYS A 286 4.41 -15.17 -8.78
C LYS A 286 4.18 -16.41 -7.91
N ILE A 287 5.19 -17.26 -7.69
CA ILE A 287 5.08 -18.47 -6.86
C ILE A 287 4.66 -18.18 -5.40
N VAL A 288 4.96 -17.00 -4.84
CA VAL A 288 4.46 -16.59 -3.50
C VAL A 288 3.11 -15.88 -3.54
N MET A 289 2.63 -15.47 -4.71
CA MET A 289 1.39 -14.71 -4.88
C MET A 289 0.17 -15.63 -4.97
N SER A 290 -0.83 -15.43 -4.11
CA SER A 290 -2.08 -16.19 -4.15
C SER A 290 -3.32 -15.30 -4.12
N LEU A 291 -4.24 -15.56 -5.05
CA LEU A 291 -5.62 -15.04 -5.02
C LEU A 291 -6.61 -16.05 -4.45
N ALA A 292 -6.16 -17.26 -4.14
CA ALA A 292 -7.02 -18.30 -3.60
C ALA A 292 -7.38 -17.97 -2.15
N CYS A 293 -8.66 -18.03 -1.82
CA CYS A 293 -9.19 -17.54 -0.56
C CYS A 293 -10.41 -18.37 -0.13
N PRO A 294 -10.49 -18.80 1.14
CA PRO A 294 -11.75 -19.31 1.68
C PRO A 294 -12.77 -18.16 1.80
N VAL A 295 -14.04 -18.49 1.62
CA VAL A 295 -15.19 -17.58 1.69
C VAL A 295 -16.27 -18.20 2.57
N GLY A 296 -17.11 -17.37 3.19
CA GLY A 296 -18.18 -17.82 4.09
C GLY A 296 -17.71 -18.05 5.53
N PRO A 297 -18.53 -18.72 6.36
CA PRO A 297 -18.38 -18.74 7.82
C PRO A 297 -17.00 -19.15 8.32
N GLU A 298 -16.52 -18.51 9.38
CA GLU A 298 -15.29 -18.86 10.10
C GLU A 298 -15.64 -19.55 11.42
N HIS A 299 -15.10 -20.75 11.63
CA HIS A 299 -15.20 -21.45 12.91
C HIS A 299 -14.08 -21.01 13.86
N ASN A 300 -14.19 -21.40 15.14
CA ASN A 300 -13.26 -20.98 16.18
C ASN A 300 -11.80 -21.35 15.85
N ILE A 301 -10.95 -20.35 15.63
CA ILE A 301 -9.53 -20.55 15.30
C ILE A 301 -8.71 -21.17 16.45
N LEU A 302 -9.24 -21.18 17.67
CA LEU A 302 -8.60 -21.77 18.85
C LEU A 302 -8.86 -23.28 18.99
N GLU A 303 -9.80 -23.83 18.23
CA GLU A 303 -10.26 -25.22 18.30
C GLU A 303 -10.07 -25.89 16.93
N PRO A 304 -8.99 -26.66 16.71
CA PRO A 304 -8.75 -27.33 15.43
C PRO A 304 -9.79 -28.43 15.21
N GLY A 305 -10.57 -28.32 14.14
CA GLY A 305 -11.66 -29.24 13.81
C GLY A 305 -12.06 -29.19 12.34
N PRO A 306 -12.67 -30.26 11.79
CA PRO A 306 -13.06 -30.35 10.37
C PRO A 306 -14.07 -29.26 9.95
N GLU A 307 -14.74 -28.62 10.90
CA GLU A 307 -15.61 -27.46 10.71
C GLU A 307 -14.85 -26.26 10.11
N GLN A 308 -13.59 -26.05 10.49
CA GLN A 308 -12.74 -24.98 9.94
C GLN A 308 -12.54 -25.13 8.41
N CYS A 309 -12.58 -26.36 7.89
CA CYS A 309 -12.47 -26.66 6.47
C CYS A 309 -13.80 -26.49 5.70
N GLN A 310 -14.93 -26.24 6.37
CA GLN A 310 -16.25 -26.10 5.73
C GLN A 310 -16.49 -24.71 5.12
N ARG A 311 -15.49 -24.16 4.41
CA ARG A 311 -15.53 -22.86 3.72
C ARG A 311 -15.57 -23.04 2.20
N LEU A 312 -16.16 -22.07 1.50
CA LEU A 312 -16.18 -22.06 0.03
C LEU A 312 -14.80 -21.63 -0.47
N TRP A 313 -14.01 -22.56 -1.01
CA TRP A 313 -12.70 -22.23 -1.56
C TRP A 313 -12.81 -21.65 -2.97
N LEU A 314 -12.47 -20.37 -3.14
CA LEU A 314 -12.39 -19.74 -4.45
C LEU A 314 -10.93 -19.61 -4.88
N GLU A 315 -10.59 -20.02 -6.11
CA GLU A 315 -9.23 -19.83 -6.67
C GLU A 315 -8.84 -18.36 -6.84
N GLN A 316 -9.83 -17.50 -7.09
CA GLN A 316 -9.70 -16.07 -7.36
C GLN A 316 -11.10 -15.41 -7.28
N PRO A 317 -11.20 -14.08 -7.09
CA PRO A 317 -12.46 -13.44 -6.66
C PRO A 317 -13.45 -13.07 -7.79
N VAL A 318 -13.11 -13.20 -9.06
CA VAL A 318 -14.00 -12.77 -10.17
C VAL A 318 -14.94 -13.90 -10.59
N LEU A 319 -16.23 -13.74 -10.30
CA LEU A 319 -17.29 -14.69 -10.61
C LEU A 319 -17.87 -14.45 -12.01
N SER A 320 -18.23 -15.51 -12.71
CA SER A 320 -18.98 -15.48 -13.96
C SER A 320 -20.50 -15.41 -13.72
N LEU A 321 -21.28 -15.19 -14.78
CA LEU A 321 -22.75 -15.20 -14.69
C LEU A 321 -23.29 -16.58 -14.22
N PRO A 322 -22.81 -17.74 -14.73
CA PRO A 322 -23.17 -19.04 -14.15
C PRO A 322 -22.80 -19.22 -12.67
N ASP A 323 -21.65 -18.70 -12.23
CA ASP A 323 -21.22 -18.83 -10.84
C ASP A 323 -22.16 -18.06 -9.91
N MET A 324 -22.65 -16.88 -10.32
CA MET A 324 -23.65 -16.14 -9.55
C MET A 324 -24.97 -16.89 -9.40
N GLU A 325 -25.48 -17.51 -10.45
CA GLU A 325 -26.74 -18.26 -10.37
C GLU A 325 -26.59 -19.54 -9.55
N MET A 326 -25.43 -20.20 -9.61
CA MET A 326 -25.05 -21.30 -8.71
C MET A 326 -25.04 -20.87 -7.24
N LEU A 327 -24.54 -19.67 -6.93
CA LEU A 327 -24.52 -19.13 -5.56
C LEU A 327 -25.87 -18.58 -5.12
N ARG A 328 -26.69 -18.02 -6.02
CA ARG A 328 -28.03 -17.49 -5.72
C ARG A 328 -29.00 -18.59 -5.29
N TYR A 329 -28.89 -19.77 -5.90
CA TYR A 329 -29.71 -20.94 -5.64
C TYR A 329 -28.95 -22.08 -4.94
N ILE A 330 -27.90 -21.76 -4.17
CA ILE A 330 -27.15 -22.78 -3.42
C ILE A 330 -28.03 -23.37 -2.31
N ASP A 331 -28.19 -24.70 -2.36
CA ASP A 331 -28.72 -25.54 -1.27
C ASP A 331 -27.87 -26.81 -1.19
N TYR A 332 -26.73 -26.72 -0.51
CA TYR A 332 -25.77 -27.82 -0.38
C TYR A 332 -25.10 -27.80 0.99
N LYS A 333 -25.24 -28.87 1.78
CA LYS A 333 -24.71 -28.96 3.16
C LYS A 333 -25.08 -27.74 4.02
N GLY A 334 -26.34 -27.29 3.89
CA GLY A 334 -26.85 -26.10 4.58
C GLY A 334 -26.12 -24.81 4.20
N TRP A 335 -25.51 -24.73 3.02
CA TRP A 335 -25.17 -23.46 2.39
C TRP A 335 -26.40 -22.91 1.69
N ASN A 336 -26.63 -21.62 1.89
CA ASN A 336 -27.75 -20.82 1.43
C ASN A 336 -27.27 -19.37 1.21
N ALA A 337 -27.96 -18.62 0.35
CA ALA A 337 -27.66 -17.23 0.09
C ALA A 337 -28.88 -16.33 0.29
N LYS A 338 -28.66 -15.14 0.85
CA LYS A 338 -29.65 -14.06 0.92
C LYS A 338 -29.30 -12.99 -0.11
N GLN A 339 -30.22 -12.68 -1.01
CA GLN A 339 -30.14 -11.49 -1.84
C GLN A 339 -30.57 -10.25 -1.04
N VAL A 340 -29.82 -9.15 -1.18
CA VAL A 340 -30.16 -7.81 -0.67
C VAL A 340 -29.90 -6.80 -1.78
N ASP A 341 -30.93 -6.08 -2.22
CA ASP A 341 -30.85 -5.19 -3.37
C ASP A 341 -30.28 -3.82 -2.97
N MET A 342 -29.17 -3.40 -3.59
CA MET A 342 -28.49 -2.13 -3.30
C MET A 342 -29.01 -0.99 -4.17
N VAL A 343 -30.30 -0.68 -4.01
CA VAL A 343 -31.01 0.38 -4.73
C VAL A 343 -31.86 1.25 -3.80
N PHE A 344 -32.24 2.45 -4.23
CA PHE A 344 -33.24 3.29 -3.56
C PHE A 344 -34.26 3.86 -4.56
N PRO A 345 -35.52 4.11 -4.14
CA PRO A 345 -36.53 4.69 -5.03
C PRO A 345 -36.14 6.11 -5.48
N VAL A 346 -36.35 6.42 -6.76
CA VAL A 346 -36.11 7.79 -7.30
C VAL A 346 -36.92 8.85 -6.52
N THR A 347 -38.10 8.48 -6.04
CA THR A 347 -39.01 9.33 -5.25
C THR A 347 -38.46 9.73 -3.87
N ASP A 348 -37.50 9.01 -3.31
CA ASP A 348 -36.89 9.34 -2.01
C ASP A 348 -35.82 10.45 -2.12
N GLY A 349 -35.44 10.86 -3.35
CA GLY A 349 -34.47 11.93 -3.60
C GLY A 349 -33.10 11.69 -2.95
N THR A 350 -32.39 12.76 -2.60
CA THR A 350 -31.04 12.68 -1.99
C THR A 350 -31.04 11.97 -0.63
N ALA A 351 -32.15 12.05 0.13
CA ALA A 351 -32.33 11.35 1.39
C ALA A 351 -32.41 9.81 1.25
N GLY A 352 -32.80 9.32 0.06
CA GLY A 352 -32.96 7.89 -0.22
C GLY A 352 -31.69 7.07 -0.03
N LEU A 353 -30.52 7.59 -0.41
CA LEU A 353 -29.25 6.88 -0.30
C LEU A 353 -28.92 6.47 1.15
N LYS A 354 -28.95 7.42 2.09
CA LYS A 354 -28.60 7.17 3.50
C LYS A 354 -29.66 6.30 4.19
N LYS A 355 -30.93 6.48 3.83
CA LYS A 355 -32.06 5.63 4.28
C LYS A 355 -31.90 4.17 3.82
N ALA A 356 -31.56 3.96 2.54
CA ALA A 356 -31.39 2.63 1.96
C ALA A 356 -30.12 1.92 2.45
N LEU A 357 -28.99 2.62 2.61
CA LEU A 357 -27.78 2.05 3.22
C LEU A 357 -28.06 1.51 4.64
N ASN A 358 -28.76 2.28 5.47
CA ASN A 358 -29.19 1.84 6.81
C ASN A 358 -30.12 0.62 6.77
N LYS A 359 -30.97 0.49 5.73
CA LYS A 359 -31.78 -0.71 5.51
C LYS A 359 -30.92 -1.90 5.13
N ILE A 360 -30.07 -1.78 4.11
CA ILE A 360 -29.22 -2.86 3.58
C ILE A 360 -28.32 -3.45 4.67
N CYS A 361 -27.82 -2.61 5.58
CA CYS A 361 -27.07 -3.05 6.76
C CYS A 361 -27.90 -3.95 7.69
N LYS A 362 -29.16 -3.57 7.97
CA LYS A 362 -30.10 -4.36 8.80
C LYS A 362 -30.56 -5.64 8.12
N ASP A 363 -31.03 -5.55 6.88
CA ASP A 363 -31.43 -6.71 6.07
C ASP A 363 -30.27 -7.75 5.97
N SER A 364 -29.01 -7.29 5.99
CA SER A 364 -27.82 -8.14 6.01
C SER A 364 -27.53 -8.74 7.40
N ALA A 365 -27.71 -7.97 8.48
CA ALA A 365 -27.55 -8.47 9.86
C ALA A 365 -28.62 -9.51 10.21
N GLU A 366 -29.89 -9.23 9.93
CA GLU A 366 -31.02 -10.15 10.11
C GLU A 366 -30.79 -11.48 9.35
N ALA A 367 -30.16 -11.43 8.17
CA ALA A 367 -29.77 -12.62 7.41
C ALA A 367 -28.64 -13.42 8.09
N ALA A 368 -27.61 -12.75 8.59
CA ALA A 368 -26.51 -13.39 9.32
C ALA A 368 -26.94 -13.97 10.67
N GLU A 369 -27.94 -13.38 11.32
CA GLU A 369 -28.60 -13.93 12.51
C GLU A 369 -29.51 -15.12 12.18
N SER A 370 -30.23 -15.05 11.06
CA SER A 370 -31.05 -16.14 10.51
C SER A 370 -30.23 -17.32 9.97
N GLY A 371 -28.90 -17.30 10.09
CA GLY A 371 -28.02 -18.40 9.70
C GLY A 371 -27.77 -18.54 8.20
N TYR A 372 -27.97 -17.48 7.40
CA TYR A 372 -27.52 -17.47 6.00
C TYR A 372 -25.98 -17.45 5.93
N LYS A 373 -25.37 -18.34 5.13
CA LYS A 373 -23.90 -18.41 4.99
C LYS A 373 -23.33 -17.41 3.97
N LEU A 374 -24.15 -16.93 3.04
CA LEU A 374 -23.78 -15.94 2.02
C LEU A 374 -24.79 -14.80 1.95
N ILE A 375 -24.30 -13.60 1.72
CA ILE A 375 -25.10 -12.42 1.40
C ILE A 375 -24.66 -11.92 0.02
N ILE A 376 -25.62 -11.78 -0.89
CA ILE A 376 -25.42 -11.26 -2.25
C ILE A 376 -25.98 -9.84 -2.29
N LEU A 377 -25.08 -8.85 -2.29
CA LEU A 377 -25.41 -7.46 -2.56
C LEU A 377 -25.53 -7.27 -4.07
N THR A 378 -26.68 -6.82 -4.58
CA THR A 378 -26.93 -6.74 -6.02
C THR A 378 -27.64 -5.45 -6.46
N ASP A 379 -27.17 -4.82 -7.54
CA ASP A 379 -27.80 -3.62 -8.13
C ASP A 379 -28.71 -3.94 -9.33
N ARG A 380 -29.01 -5.24 -9.55
CA ARG A 380 -29.89 -5.76 -10.61
C ARG A 380 -31.27 -5.11 -10.72
N MET A 381 -31.80 -4.58 -9.61
CA MET A 381 -33.10 -3.90 -9.56
C MET A 381 -33.06 -2.44 -10.07
N ALA A 382 -31.88 -1.92 -10.45
CA ALA A 382 -31.74 -0.57 -10.98
C ALA A 382 -32.44 -0.42 -12.35
N GLY A 383 -33.22 0.65 -12.50
CA GLY A 383 -34.13 0.85 -13.63
C GLY A 383 -34.82 2.20 -13.55
N THR A 384 -35.97 2.36 -14.21
CA THR A 384 -36.73 3.63 -14.23
C THR A 384 -37.08 4.14 -12.83
N ASP A 385 -37.43 3.25 -11.92
CA ASP A 385 -38.02 3.60 -10.62
C ASP A 385 -36.99 3.57 -9.47
N PHE A 386 -35.82 3.00 -9.73
CA PHE A 386 -34.79 2.65 -8.74
C PHE A 386 -33.39 3.12 -9.16
N VAL A 387 -32.77 3.94 -8.32
CA VAL A 387 -31.40 4.41 -8.45
C VAL A 387 -30.45 3.39 -7.81
N PRO A 388 -29.35 2.98 -8.47
CA PRO A 388 -28.35 2.12 -7.87
C PRO A 388 -27.54 2.89 -6.81
N ILE A 389 -27.31 2.24 -5.67
CA ILE A 389 -26.31 2.63 -4.70
C ILE A 389 -24.96 2.16 -5.23
N SER A 390 -23.90 2.96 -5.07
CA SER A 390 -22.56 2.51 -5.44
C SER A 390 -22.19 1.27 -4.62
N SER A 391 -21.82 0.20 -5.31
CA SER A 391 -21.45 -1.11 -4.75
C SER A 391 -20.37 -1.00 -3.66
N LEU A 392 -19.51 0.01 -3.77
CA LEU A 392 -18.47 0.32 -2.78
C LEU A 392 -19.04 0.91 -1.47
N LEU A 393 -20.09 1.74 -1.51
CA LEU A 393 -20.81 2.16 -0.28
C LEU A 393 -21.52 0.97 0.34
N ALA A 394 -22.23 0.18 -0.49
CA ALA A 394 -23.04 -0.94 -0.02
C ALA A 394 -22.19 -2.00 0.68
N VAL A 395 -21.08 -2.45 0.06
CA VAL A 395 -20.21 -3.45 0.71
C VAL A 395 -19.47 -2.89 1.91
N GLY A 396 -19.00 -1.64 1.86
CA GLY A 396 -18.29 -1.00 2.97
C GLY A 396 -19.18 -0.85 4.21
N ALA A 397 -20.39 -0.29 4.04
CA ALA A 397 -21.36 -0.14 5.13
C ALA A 397 -21.75 -1.48 5.75
N VAL A 398 -22.07 -2.49 4.92
CA VAL A 398 -22.41 -3.84 5.38
C VAL A 398 -21.22 -4.51 6.07
N HIS A 399 -19.99 -4.37 5.54
CA HIS A 399 -18.79 -4.94 6.12
C HIS A 399 -18.52 -4.40 7.53
N HIS A 400 -18.59 -3.08 7.71
CA HIS A 400 -18.36 -2.43 9.00
C HIS A 400 -19.49 -2.71 9.99
N TYR A 401 -20.76 -2.59 9.57
CA TYR A 401 -21.89 -2.87 10.45
C TYR A 401 -21.89 -4.32 10.95
N LEU A 402 -21.59 -5.30 10.08
CA LEU A 402 -21.44 -6.69 10.49
C LEU A 402 -20.20 -6.94 11.37
N ILE A 403 -19.16 -6.10 11.34
CA ILE A 403 -18.04 -6.19 12.30
C ILE A 403 -18.51 -5.71 13.68
N GLU A 404 -19.21 -4.59 13.75
CA GLU A 404 -19.71 -3.99 15.00
C GLU A 404 -20.68 -4.94 15.73
N GLU A 405 -21.63 -5.53 14.99
CA GLU A 405 -22.56 -6.55 15.51
C GLU A 405 -21.91 -7.95 15.67
N LYS A 406 -20.63 -8.10 15.33
CA LYS A 406 -19.84 -9.37 15.41
C LYS A 406 -20.40 -10.50 14.54
N LEU A 407 -21.10 -10.15 13.47
CA LEU A 407 -21.73 -11.05 12.50
C LEU A 407 -20.86 -11.32 11.26
N ARG A 408 -19.84 -10.48 10.96
CA ARG A 408 -19.07 -10.55 9.69
C ARG A 408 -18.38 -11.89 9.46
N MET A 409 -17.96 -12.57 10.53
CA MET A 409 -17.34 -13.90 10.44
C MET A 409 -18.34 -15.04 10.22
N LYS A 410 -19.66 -14.79 10.30
CA LYS A 410 -20.70 -15.79 10.01
C LYS A 410 -21.06 -15.89 8.53
N VAL A 411 -20.61 -14.94 7.68
CA VAL A 411 -21.10 -14.77 6.30
C VAL A 411 -19.97 -14.53 5.30
N GLY A 412 -20.20 -14.88 4.04
CA GLY A 412 -19.43 -14.39 2.90
C GLY A 412 -20.19 -13.27 2.18
N LEU A 413 -19.50 -12.19 1.81
CA LEU A 413 -20.11 -11.03 1.12
C LEU A 413 -19.81 -11.06 -0.39
N ILE A 414 -20.82 -11.38 -1.20
CA ILE A 414 -20.72 -11.44 -2.66
C ILE A 414 -21.32 -10.16 -3.25
N VAL A 415 -20.64 -9.55 -4.22
CA VAL A 415 -21.09 -8.31 -4.88
C VAL A 415 -21.39 -8.57 -6.36
N GLU A 416 -22.67 -8.51 -6.75
CA GLU A 416 -23.12 -8.50 -8.15
C GLU A 416 -23.39 -7.04 -8.56
N THR A 417 -22.61 -6.49 -9.50
CA THR A 417 -22.72 -5.05 -9.82
C THR A 417 -22.53 -4.71 -11.29
N GLY A 418 -23.27 -3.68 -11.72
CA GLY A 418 -23.03 -2.99 -12.99
C GLY A 418 -21.77 -2.11 -13.01
N GLU A 419 -21.29 -1.59 -11.87
CA GLU A 419 -20.17 -0.64 -11.83
C GLU A 419 -18.79 -1.27 -12.11
N ALA A 420 -18.55 -2.49 -11.62
CA ALA A 420 -17.22 -3.11 -11.64
C ALA A 420 -16.77 -3.45 -13.06
N ARG A 421 -15.60 -2.94 -13.46
CA ARG A 421 -15.02 -3.12 -14.81
C ARG A 421 -13.51 -2.89 -14.85
N GLU A 422 -13.01 -1.91 -14.08
CA GLU A 422 -11.58 -1.59 -13.98
C GLU A 422 -10.93 -2.32 -12.80
N ILE A 423 -9.63 -2.65 -12.92
CA ILE A 423 -8.85 -3.32 -11.86
C ILE A 423 -9.00 -2.63 -10.50
N HIS A 424 -9.01 -1.29 -10.50
CA HIS A 424 -9.17 -0.50 -9.28
C HIS A 424 -10.51 -0.78 -8.56
N HIS A 425 -11.61 -0.96 -9.30
CA HIS A 425 -12.94 -1.23 -8.72
C HIS A 425 -12.95 -2.55 -7.95
N PHE A 426 -12.32 -3.60 -8.50
CA PHE A 426 -12.17 -4.89 -7.81
C PHE A 426 -11.27 -4.73 -6.57
N CYS A 427 -10.16 -4.02 -6.69
CA CYS A 427 -9.20 -3.84 -5.59
C CYS A 427 -9.80 -3.06 -4.41
N THR A 428 -10.65 -2.07 -4.65
CA THR A 428 -11.38 -1.36 -3.58
C THR A 428 -12.47 -2.23 -2.96
N LEU A 429 -13.32 -2.89 -3.78
CA LEU A 429 -14.38 -3.75 -3.26
C LEU A 429 -13.81 -4.86 -2.34
N LEU A 430 -12.71 -5.50 -2.75
CA LEU A 430 -12.00 -6.49 -1.93
C LEU A 430 -11.38 -5.85 -0.68
N GLY A 431 -10.70 -4.71 -0.82
CA GLY A 431 -10.08 -3.97 0.29
C GLY A 431 -11.06 -3.45 1.35
N TYR A 432 -12.34 -3.31 0.98
CA TYR A 432 -13.46 -2.95 1.86
C TYR A 432 -14.43 -4.11 2.13
N GLY A 433 -13.96 -5.36 2.00
CA GLY A 433 -14.61 -6.53 2.61
C GLY A 433 -15.47 -7.40 1.71
N ALA A 434 -15.50 -7.16 0.39
CA ALA A 434 -16.08 -8.11 -0.56
C ALA A 434 -15.26 -9.43 -0.57
N ASP A 435 -15.95 -10.56 -0.61
CA ASP A 435 -15.34 -11.88 -0.73
C ASP A 435 -15.13 -12.32 -2.17
N ALA A 436 -16.08 -11.98 -3.05
CA ALA A 436 -16.06 -12.24 -4.48
C ALA A 436 -17.00 -11.26 -5.23
N ILE A 437 -16.75 -11.05 -6.52
CA ILE A 437 -17.37 -9.98 -7.32
C ILE A 437 -17.79 -10.50 -8.69
N CYS A 438 -19.04 -10.26 -9.09
CA CYS A 438 -19.54 -10.48 -10.45
C CYS A 438 -19.78 -9.13 -11.16
N PRO A 439 -18.94 -8.75 -12.14
CA PRO A 439 -19.12 -7.55 -12.96
C PRO A 439 -20.13 -7.83 -14.10
N TYR A 440 -21.39 -8.12 -13.75
CA TYR A 440 -22.34 -8.74 -14.69
C TYR A 440 -22.55 -7.91 -15.96
N LEU A 441 -22.64 -6.57 -15.84
CA LEU A 441 -22.88 -5.68 -16.97
C LEU A 441 -21.70 -5.65 -17.95
N THR A 442 -20.46 -5.81 -17.46
CA THR A 442 -19.29 -5.97 -18.32
C THR A 442 -19.38 -7.27 -19.13
N PHE A 443 -19.86 -8.38 -18.56
CA PHE A 443 -20.06 -9.62 -19.31
C PHE A 443 -21.24 -9.55 -20.28
N GLU A 444 -22.36 -8.92 -19.91
CA GLU A 444 -23.50 -8.68 -20.82
C GLU A 444 -23.13 -7.78 -22.00
N LEU A 445 -22.37 -6.72 -21.75
CA LEU A 445 -21.78 -5.84 -22.76
C LEU A 445 -20.90 -6.64 -23.74
N LEU A 446 -19.90 -7.36 -23.23
CA LEU A 446 -18.97 -8.13 -24.08
C LEU A 446 -19.69 -9.23 -24.88
N ARG A 447 -20.73 -9.84 -24.30
CA ARG A 447 -21.61 -10.83 -24.96
C ARG A 447 -22.39 -10.21 -26.12
N ARG A 448 -22.92 -8.99 -25.97
CA ARG A 448 -23.66 -8.28 -27.02
C ARG A 448 -22.75 -7.70 -28.10
N LEU A 449 -21.56 -7.21 -27.77
CA LEU A 449 -20.55 -6.79 -28.76
C LEU A 449 -20.23 -7.92 -29.75
N ARG A 450 -20.14 -9.17 -29.27
CA ARG A 450 -19.95 -10.33 -30.15
C ARG A 450 -21.20 -10.62 -31.00
N VAL A 451 -22.40 -10.54 -30.44
CA VAL A 451 -23.65 -10.76 -31.19
C VAL A 451 -23.85 -9.70 -32.29
N GLN A 452 -23.35 -8.48 -32.10
CA GLN A 452 -23.30 -7.43 -33.13
C GLN A 452 -22.11 -7.54 -34.10
N GLY A 453 -21.21 -8.53 -33.92
CA GLY A 453 -20.01 -8.69 -34.76
C GLY A 453 -18.90 -7.65 -34.54
N LEU A 454 -18.99 -6.85 -33.46
CA LEU A 454 -18.01 -5.80 -33.12
C LEU A 454 -16.75 -6.34 -32.43
N ILE A 455 -16.79 -7.59 -31.93
CA ILE A 455 -15.60 -8.35 -31.52
C ILE A 455 -15.60 -9.73 -32.16
N ASP A 456 -14.40 -10.25 -32.40
CA ASP A 456 -14.13 -11.55 -33.03
C ASP A 456 -14.89 -12.72 -32.40
N GLU A 457 -15.47 -13.59 -33.23
CA GLU A 457 -16.25 -14.76 -32.84
C GLU A 457 -15.50 -15.71 -31.89
N GLN A 458 -14.15 -15.73 -31.94
CA GLN A 458 -13.32 -16.52 -31.02
C GLN A 458 -13.55 -16.17 -29.54
N PHE A 459 -14.07 -14.97 -29.23
CA PHE A 459 -14.42 -14.53 -27.88
C PHE A 459 -15.78 -15.09 -27.42
N THR A 460 -15.92 -16.42 -27.40
CA THR A 460 -17.06 -17.13 -26.76
C THR A 460 -17.26 -16.67 -25.31
N ASP A 461 -18.46 -16.86 -24.74
CA ASP A 461 -18.76 -16.41 -23.35
C ASP A 461 -17.75 -16.96 -22.33
N ARG A 462 -17.31 -18.21 -22.51
CA ARG A 462 -16.27 -18.85 -21.69
C ARG A 462 -14.90 -18.20 -21.90
N ASN A 463 -14.54 -17.84 -23.14
CA ASN A 463 -13.25 -17.20 -23.44
C ASN A 463 -13.22 -15.74 -22.96
N ILE A 464 -14.33 -15.00 -23.06
CA ILE A 464 -14.51 -13.68 -22.45
C ILE A 464 -14.24 -13.77 -20.95
N TYR A 465 -14.94 -14.66 -20.24
CA TYR A 465 -14.74 -14.85 -18.81
C TYR A 465 -13.29 -15.23 -18.49
N LEU A 466 -12.73 -16.27 -19.12
CA LEU A 466 -11.38 -16.75 -18.80
C LEU A 466 -10.28 -15.71 -19.08
N ASN A 467 -10.42 -14.91 -20.14
CA ASN A 467 -9.44 -13.86 -20.46
C ASN A 467 -9.58 -12.65 -19.52
N PHE A 468 -10.82 -12.18 -19.26
CA PHE A 468 -11.08 -11.11 -18.31
C PHE A 468 -10.63 -11.51 -16.89
N ARG A 469 -10.91 -12.75 -16.47
CA ARG A 469 -10.44 -13.39 -15.22
C ARG A 469 -8.92 -13.38 -15.12
N ALA A 470 -8.22 -13.76 -16.19
CA ALA A 470 -6.75 -13.72 -16.22
C ALA A 470 -6.19 -12.29 -16.12
N ALA A 471 -6.81 -11.33 -16.81
CA ALA A 471 -6.42 -9.92 -16.72
C ALA A 471 -6.68 -9.32 -15.33
N ALA A 472 -7.86 -9.60 -14.75
CA ALA A 472 -8.24 -9.17 -13.42
C ALA A 472 -7.33 -9.78 -12.34
N ALA A 473 -7.06 -11.09 -12.40
CA ALA A 473 -6.11 -11.75 -11.51
C ALA A 473 -4.71 -11.13 -11.60
N ARG A 474 -4.23 -10.83 -12.82
CA ARG A 474 -2.94 -10.17 -13.03
C ARG A 474 -2.91 -8.75 -12.43
N GLY A 475 -3.98 -7.98 -12.62
CA GLY A 475 -4.11 -6.63 -12.08
C GLY A 475 -4.22 -6.58 -10.56
N ILE A 476 -5.06 -7.43 -9.96
CA ILE A 476 -5.23 -7.53 -8.50
C ILE A 476 -3.90 -7.93 -7.84
N SER A 477 -3.23 -8.95 -8.38
CA SER A 477 -1.88 -9.35 -7.90
C SER A 477 -0.88 -8.20 -8.00
N LYS A 478 -0.94 -7.39 -9.06
CA LYS A 478 -0.09 -6.20 -9.22
C LYS A 478 -0.36 -5.15 -8.15
N VAL A 479 -1.63 -4.89 -7.80
CA VAL A 479 -2.01 -3.90 -6.79
C VAL A 479 -1.62 -4.37 -5.38
N MET A 480 -1.87 -5.64 -5.04
CA MET A 480 -1.42 -6.23 -3.77
C MET A 480 0.10 -6.14 -3.59
N ALA A 481 0.85 -6.49 -4.66
CA ALA A 481 2.32 -6.48 -4.64
C ALA A 481 2.93 -5.08 -4.41
N LYS A 482 2.21 -3.98 -4.69
CA LYS A 482 2.66 -2.61 -4.38
C LYS A 482 2.94 -2.38 -2.90
N MET A 483 2.22 -3.08 -2.03
CA MET A 483 2.37 -3.00 -0.57
C MET A 483 3.16 -4.21 -0.02
N GLY A 484 3.70 -5.07 -0.88
CA GLY A 484 4.35 -6.32 -0.49
C GLY A 484 3.39 -7.42 -0.04
N ILE A 485 2.08 -7.30 -0.34
CA ILE A 485 1.07 -8.26 0.14
C ILE A 485 0.99 -9.46 -0.81
N SER A 486 1.34 -10.65 -0.31
CA SER A 486 1.38 -11.88 -1.13
C SER A 486 0.01 -12.57 -1.30
N THR A 487 -0.89 -12.50 -0.32
CA THR A 487 -2.16 -13.24 -0.34
C THR A 487 -3.39 -12.32 -0.38
N LEU A 488 -4.41 -12.69 -1.17
CA LEU A 488 -5.68 -11.97 -1.19
C LEU A 488 -6.40 -12.05 0.16
N HIS A 489 -6.22 -13.13 0.92
CA HIS A 489 -6.78 -13.28 2.26
C HIS A 489 -6.29 -12.15 3.19
N SER A 490 -4.99 -11.81 3.15
CA SER A 490 -4.43 -10.68 3.91
C SER A 490 -4.76 -9.30 3.34
N TYR A 491 -5.27 -9.21 2.10
CA TYR A 491 -5.65 -7.96 1.45
C TYR A 491 -7.15 -7.61 1.64
N LYS A 492 -8.01 -8.63 1.78
CA LYS A 492 -9.45 -8.45 2.04
C LYS A 492 -9.68 -7.65 3.34
N GLY A 493 -10.51 -6.62 3.28
CA GLY A 493 -10.82 -5.76 4.43
C GLY A 493 -9.65 -4.93 4.98
N ALA A 494 -8.46 -5.00 4.37
CA ALA A 494 -7.24 -4.36 4.88
C ALA A 494 -7.13 -2.85 4.55
N GLN A 495 -8.08 -2.28 3.80
CA GLN A 495 -8.18 -0.85 3.49
C GLN A 495 -6.86 -0.19 3.00
N ILE A 496 -6.19 -0.79 2.01
CA ILE A 496 -4.91 -0.30 1.44
C ILE A 496 -5.12 0.93 0.51
N PHE A 497 -5.87 1.92 1.01
CA PHE A 497 -6.32 3.10 0.28
C PHE A 497 -6.33 4.37 1.14
N GLU A 498 -6.02 5.51 0.54
CA GLU A 498 -6.39 6.83 1.05
C GLU A 498 -7.61 7.37 0.29
N ALA A 499 -8.59 7.93 1.00
CA ALA A 499 -9.69 8.68 0.42
C ALA A 499 -9.32 10.17 0.31
N VAL A 500 -9.64 10.80 -0.82
CA VAL A 500 -9.35 12.21 -1.07
C VAL A 500 -10.64 12.94 -1.43
N GLY A 501 -11.12 13.78 -0.52
CA GLY A 501 -12.31 14.62 -0.73
C GLY A 501 -13.64 14.02 -0.26
N LEU A 502 -13.63 12.90 0.48
CA LEU A 502 -14.85 12.34 1.11
C LEU A 502 -15.04 12.90 2.51
N HIS A 503 -16.25 13.35 2.83
CA HIS A 503 -16.60 13.86 4.16
C HIS A 503 -16.58 12.77 5.23
N LYS A 504 -16.29 13.15 6.48
CA LYS A 504 -16.11 12.22 7.61
C LYS A 504 -17.35 11.34 7.86
N GLU A 505 -18.57 11.83 7.61
CA GLU A 505 -19.78 11.00 7.77
C GLU A 505 -19.80 9.75 6.87
N VAL A 506 -19.18 9.83 5.69
CA VAL A 506 -19.15 8.72 4.71
C VAL A 506 -18.06 7.72 5.12
N ILE A 507 -16.92 8.24 5.60
CA ILE A 507 -15.82 7.42 6.13
C ILE A 507 -16.28 6.65 7.39
N ASP A 508 -16.88 7.35 8.36
CA ASP A 508 -17.27 6.75 9.65
C ASP A 508 -18.41 5.71 9.53
N MET A 509 -19.16 5.71 8.43
CA MET A 509 -20.25 4.74 8.19
C MET A 509 -19.87 3.62 7.22
N CYS A 510 -19.02 3.89 6.21
CA CYS A 510 -18.75 2.94 5.13
C CYS A 510 -17.29 2.47 5.05
N PHE A 511 -16.33 3.21 5.62
CA PHE A 511 -14.89 3.03 5.37
C PHE A 511 -14.07 3.24 6.66
N THR A 512 -14.60 2.80 7.80
CA THR A 512 -14.10 3.16 9.13
C THR A 512 -12.66 2.68 9.33
N GLY A 513 -11.75 3.62 9.57
CA GLY A 513 -10.30 3.41 9.65
C GLY A 513 -9.52 4.05 8.50
N SER A 514 -10.15 4.28 7.35
CA SER A 514 -9.50 4.88 6.17
C SER A 514 -9.17 6.35 6.38
N ALA A 515 -7.98 6.77 5.92
CA ALA A 515 -7.59 8.17 5.94
C ALA A 515 -8.41 8.99 4.93
N SER A 516 -9.06 10.05 5.39
CA SER A 516 -9.56 11.15 4.55
C SER A 516 -9.12 12.48 5.16
N ARG A 517 -7.94 12.96 4.73
CA ARG A 517 -7.33 14.19 5.27
C ARG A 517 -8.01 15.48 4.77
N ILE A 518 -8.75 15.37 3.67
CA ILE A 518 -9.51 16.46 3.06
C ILE A 518 -10.96 15.99 2.97
N GLY A 519 -11.81 16.55 3.83
CA GLY A 519 -13.25 16.35 3.75
C GLY A 519 -13.87 17.10 2.56
N GLY A 520 -15.10 16.74 2.19
CA GLY A 520 -15.83 17.43 1.13
C GLY A 520 -17.18 16.77 0.86
N VAL A 521 -17.18 15.76 0.00
CA VAL A 521 -18.37 15.10 -0.53
C VAL A 521 -19.12 14.31 0.55
N THR A 522 -20.38 14.70 0.77
CA THR A 522 -21.34 14.14 1.74
C THR A 522 -22.21 13.04 1.11
N PHE A 523 -23.02 12.34 1.92
CA PHE A 523 -24.04 11.43 1.37
C PHE A 523 -25.04 12.15 0.45
N GLU A 524 -25.39 13.40 0.75
CA GLU A 524 -26.27 14.21 -0.08
C GLU A 524 -25.70 14.45 -1.49
N ILE A 525 -24.40 14.79 -1.58
CA ILE A 525 -23.72 14.98 -2.86
C ILE A 525 -23.61 13.66 -3.63
N LEU A 526 -23.23 12.56 -2.97
CA LEU A 526 -23.18 11.23 -3.62
C LEU A 526 -24.54 10.77 -4.15
N ALA A 527 -25.62 11.07 -3.42
CA ALA A 527 -26.98 10.80 -3.87
C ALA A 527 -27.38 11.69 -5.05
N GLN A 528 -27.00 12.97 -5.03
CA GLN A 528 -27.25 13.89 -6.14
C GLN A 528 -26.48 13.46 -7.40
N GLU A 529 -25.22 13.02 -7.30
CA GLU A 529 -24.49 12.45 -8.43
C GLU A 529 -25.15 11.20 -9.01
N ALA A 530 -25.67 10.32 -8.13
CA ALA A 530 -26.38 9.11 -8.56
C ALA A 530 -27.70 9.45 -9.27
N LEU A 531 -28.47 10.41 -8.74
CA LEU A 531 -29.67 10.95 -9.37
C LEU A 531 -29.36 11.66 -10.69
N ASN A 532 -28.25 12.40 -10.80
CA ASN A 532 -27.81 13.02 -12.04
C ASN A 532 -27.53 11.95 -13.12
N ARG A 533 -26.80 10.88 -12.77
CA ARG A 533 -26.54 9.74 -13.67
C ARG A 533 -27.82 8.99 -14.06
N HIS A 534 -28.79 8.87 -13.14
CA HIS A 534 -30.10 8.26 -13.41
C HIS A 534 -30.97 9.11 -14.34
N ASN A 535 -31.07 10.41 -14.09
CA ASN A 535 -31.80 11.35 -14.95
C ASN A 535 -31.22 11.39 -16.39
N LEU A 536 -29.89 11.36 -16.53
CA LEU A 536 -29.23 11.25 -17.84
C LEU A 536 -29.52 9.92 -18.56
N ALA A 537 -29.81 8.84 -17.83
CA ALA A 537 -30.10 7.52 -18.39
C ALA A 537 -31.59 7.30 -18.73
N TYR A 538 -32.52 7.93 -18.00
CA TYR A 538 -33.95 7.65 -18.11
C TYR A 538 -34.86 8.86 -18.33
N ALA A 539 -34.52 10.06 -17.87
CA ALA A 539 -35.46 11.20 -17.86
C ALA A 539 -35.48 12.02 -19.17
N LEU A 540 -34.37 12.02 -19.93
CA LEU A 540 -34.18 12.89 -21.10
C LEU A 540 -34.37 12.12 -22.42
N HIS A 541 -35.61 11.83 -22.79
CA HIS A 541 -35.99 11.13 -24.03
C HIS A 541 -35.88 12.00 -25.31
N ASP A 542 -34.75 12.69 -25.48
CA ASP A 542 -34.30 13.26 -26.76
C ASP A 542 -33.27 12.33 -27.42
N CYS A 543 -33.24 12.35 -28.76
CA CYS A 543 -32.43 11.43 -29.56
C CYS A 543 -30.91 11.49 -29.30
N ASP A 544 -30.37 12.64 -28.87
CA ASP A 544 -28.95 12.80 -28.55
C ASP A 544 -28.48 11.99 -27.32
N ASN A 545 -29.38 11.59 -26.42
CA ASN A 545 -29.03 10.84 -25.20
C ASN A 545 -28.90 9.32 -25.42
N GLN A 546 -29.20 8.81 -26.62
CA GLN A 546 -29.07 7.39 -26.98
C GLN A 546 -27.61 6.97 -27.29
N LEU A 547 -26.63 7.86 -27.09
CA LEU A 547 -25.22 7.60 -27.37
C LEU A 547 -24.39 7.60 -26.09
N VAL A 548 -23.51 6.60 -25.96
CA VAL A 548 -22.60 6.45 -24.81
C VAL A 548 -21.49 7.52 -24.85
N MET A 549 -21.80 8.68 -24.28
CA MET A 549 -20.96 9.88 -24.32
C MET A 549 -19.59 9.68 -23.66
N THR A 550 -18.58 10.36 -24.19
CA THR A 550 -17.19 10.21 -23.76
C THR A 550 -16.70 11.45 -23.02
N LYS A 551 -16.64 11.36 -21.68
CA LYS A 551 -16.32 12.45 -20.75
C LYS A 551 -14.91 13.05 -20.91
N GLY A 552 -13.97 12.36 -21.56
CA GLY A 552 -12.59 12.85 -21.76
C GLY A 552 -11.61 12.51 -20.64
N THR A 553 -12.01 11.83 -19.56
CA THR A 553 -11.20 11.57 -18.36
C THR A 553 -9.77 11.03 -18.57
N TYR A 554 -9.52 10.32 -19.69
CA TYR A 554 -8.19 9.77 -20.03
C TYR A 554 -7.38 10.64 -21.01
N HIS A 555 -8.03 11.55 -21.73
CA HIS A 555 -7.44 12.41 -22.77
C HIS A 555 -8.33 13.64 -22.97
N TRP A 556 -7.74 14.84 -22.89
CA TRP A 556 -8.44 16.10 -23.17
C TRP A 556 -9.30 16.00 -24.44
N ARG A 557 -10.55 16.45 -24.33
CA ARG A 557 -11.52 16.57 -25.43
C ARG A 557 -12.23 17.91 -25.30
N SER A 558 -12.48 18.58 -26.42
CA SER A 558 -13.30 19.80 -26.44
C SER A 558 -14.70 19.49 -25.87
N GLY A 559 -15.14 20.27 -24.89
CA GLY A 559 -16.39 20.05 -24.16
C GLY A 559 -16.37 18.92 -23.10
N GLY A 560 -15.22 18.25 -22.90
CA GLY A 560 -15.04 17.24 -21.87
C GLY A 560 -14.44 17.79 -20.56
N GLU A 561 -14.03 16.83 -19.73
CA GLU A 561 -13.31 17.01 -18.47
C GLU A 561 -12.07 17.93 -18.64
N LYS A 562 -11.74 18.70 -17.60
CA LYS A 562 -10.60 19.62 -17.64
C LYS A 562 -9.28 18.87 -17.43
N HIS A 563 -8.20 19.41 -17.99
CA HIS A 563 -6.84 18.89 -17.84
C HIS A 563 -5.84 20.03 -17.64
N MET A 564 -4.76 19.79 -16.89
CA MET A 564 -3.66 20.75 -16.75
C MET A 564 -2.97 21.05 -18.09
N ASN A 565 -2.79 20.04 -18.95
CA ASN A 565 -2.11 20.17 -20.24
C ASN A 565 -3.11 20.50 -21.38
N ASP A 566 -3.91 21.56 -21.20
CA ASP A 566 -4.80 22.07 -22.24
C ASP A 566 -4.02 22.49 -23.52
N PRO A 567 -4.49 22.16 -24.74
CA PRO A 567 -3.81 22.50 -25.98
C PRO A 567 -3.51 24.00 -26.16
N THR A 568 -4.37 24.88 -25.63
CA THR A 568 -4.19 26.35 -25.66
C THR A 568 -3.04 26.76 -24.75
N THR A 569 -3.00 26.23 -23.53
CA THR A 569 -1.92 26.45 -22.55
C THR A 569 -0.58 25.98 -23.12
N ILE A 570 -0.54 24.78 -23.72
CA ILE A 570 0.65 24.23 -24.37
C ILE A 570 1.06 25.05 -25.60
N GLY A 571 0.11 25.54 -26.40
CA GLY A 571 0.35 26.41 -27.55
C GLY A 571 0.99 27.74 -27.15
N ASN A 572 0.43 28.41 -26.14
CA ASN A 572 0.98 29.67 -25.59
C ASN A 572 2.40 29.48 -25.05
N LEU A 573 2.66 28.38 -24.32
CA LEU A 573 4.00 28.05 -23.81
C LEU A 573 5.01 27.81 -24.95
N GLN A 574 4.59 27.10 -26.00
CA GLN A 574 5.44 26.84 -27.16
C GLN A 574 5.74 28.10 -27.98
N ASP A 575 4.80 29.03 -28.12
CA ASP A 575 5.08 30.33 -28.72
C ASP A 575 6.07 31.12 -27.84
N ALA A 576 5.75 31.33 -26.55
CA ALA A 576 6.60 32.07 -25.62
C ALA A 576 8.08 31.59 -25.63
N ALA A 577 8.30 30.27 -25.68
CA ALA A 577 9.64 29.68 -25.74
C ALA A 577 10.34 29.80 -27.11
N LYS A 578 9.60 29.98 -28.22
CA LYS A 578 10.15 30.11 -29.59
C LYS A 578 10.35 31.57 -30.00
N SER A 579 9.43 32.46 -29.65
CA SER A 579 9.45 33.89 -29.98
C SER A 579 10.08 34.76 -28.90
N ASN A 580 10.42 34.20 -27.73
CA ASN A 580 10.88 34.92 -26.53
C ASN A 580 9.86 36.00 -26.09
N SER A 581 8.57 35.76 -26.34
CA SER A 581 7.49 36.71 -26.14
C SER A 581 6.97 36.69 -24.70
N ARG A 582 7.22 37.76 -23.96
CA ARG A 582 6.66 37.96 -22.61
C ARG A 582 5.13 37.99 -22.61
N ALA A 583 4.50 38.63 -23.60
CA ALA A 583 3.04 38.67 -23.73
C ALA A 583 2.43 37.28 -24.00
N SER A 584 3.17 36.38 -24.67
CA SER A 584 2.75 35.00 -24.86
C SER A 584 2.96 34.16 -23.59
N TYR A 585 4.01 34.45 -22.80
CA TYR A 585 4.20 33.87 -21.47
C TYR A 585 3.12 34.29 -20.48
N GLU A 586 2.67 35.54 -20.53
CA GLU A 586 1.58 36.06 -19.69
C GLU A 586 0.25 35.34 -20.01
N LYS A 587 -0.10 35.18 -21.29
CA LYS A 587 -1.24 34.33 -21.73
C LYS A 587 -1.11 32.86 -21.30
N PHE A 588 0.10 32.30 -21.36
CA PHE A 588 0.38 30.97 -20.82
C PHE A 588 0.12 30.91 -19.31
N SER A 589 0.59 31.90 -18.54
CA SER A 589 0.41 31.96 -17.09
C SER A 589 -1.07 32.06 -16.70
N GLU A 590 -1.86 32.85 -17.42
CA GLU A 590 -3.30 32.98 -17.21
C GLU A 590 -4.04 31.66 -17.50
N SER A 591 -3.78 31.04 -18.66
CA SER A 591 -4.42 29.77 -19.06
C SER A 591 -3.99 28.57 -18.21
N ALA A 592 -2.72 28.52 -17.80
CA ALA A 592 -2.20 27.53 -16.85
C ALA A 592 -2.77 27.73 -15.43
N TRP A 593 -3.04 28.98 -15.01
CA TRP A 593 -3.69 29.25 -13.73
C TRP A 593 -5.16 28.82 -13.75
N ALA A 594 -5.93 29.16 -14.79
CA ALA A 594 -7.32 28.69 -14.95
C ALA A 594 -7.44 27.16 -14.96
N SER A 595 -6.50 26.46 -15.63
CA SER A 595 -6.41 25.00 -15.59
C SER A 595 -6.04 24.47 -14.19
N ALA A 596 -5.22 25.20 -13.43
CA ALA A 596 -4.90 24.83 -12.05
C ALA A 596 -6.06 25.03 -11.07
N GLN A 597 -6.85 26.10 -11.24
CA GLN A 597 -8.04 26.41 -10.44
C GLN A 597 -9.17 25.39 -10.61
N THR A 598 -9.24 24.71 -11.76
CA THR A 598 -10.18 23.60 -11.98
C THR A 598 -9.57 22.26 -11.55
N CYS A 599 -8.36 21.95 -11.98
CA CYS A 599 -7.83 20.59 -11.85
C CYS A 599 -7.14 20.27 -10.51
N THR A 600 -6.79 21.27 -9.66
CA THR A 600 -5.92 21.01 -8.50
C THR A 600 -6.28 21.73 -7.21
N LEU A 601 -5.94 21.09 -6.08
CA LEU A 601 -6.01 21.67 -4.73
C LEU A 601 -5.23 22.99 -4.63
N ARG A 602 -4.03 23.07 -5.25
CA ARG A 602 -3.21 24.30 -5.22
C ARG A 602 -3.87 25.50 -5.89
N GLY A 603 -4.83 25.28 -6.80
CA GLY A 603 -5.62 26.34 -7.43
C GLY A 603 -6.82 26.83 -6.60
N GLN A 604 -7.19 26.10 -5.54
CA GLN A 604 -8.25 26.51 -4.61
C GLN A 604 -7.78 27.57 -3.60
N PHE A 605 -6.46 27.77 -3.46
CA PHE A 605 -5.87 28.75 -2.55
C PHE A 605 -5.67 30.10 -3.24
N SER A 606 -6.06 31.18 -2.56
CA SER A 606 -5.69 32.55 -2.91
C SER A 606 -4.53 33.04 -2.04
N LEU A 607 -3.56 33.74 -2.66
CA LEU A 607 -2.46 34.36 -1.94
C LEU A 607 -2.92 35.68 -1.29
N ARG A 608 -2.72 35.81 0.02
CA ARG A 608 -2.95 37.08 0.74
C ARG A 608 -1.74 37.98 0.60
N SER A 609 -1.81 38.94 -0.32
CA SER A 609 -0.78 39.96 -0.52
C SER A 609 -0.65 40.91 0.67
N ALA A 610 0.54 41.46 0.88
CA ALA A 610 0.75 42.51 1.88
C ALA A 610 0.14 43.86 1.43
N ASN A 611 -0.26 44.70 2.39
CA ASN A 611 -0.92 45.99 2.13
C ASN A 611 -0.07 47.00 1.34
N LYS A 612 1.26 46.80 1.30
CA LYS A 612 2.20 47.57 0.48
C LYS A 612 3.04 46.56 -0.33
N PRO A 613 3.11 46.67 -1.66
CA PRO A 613 4.05 45.87 -2.45
C PRO A 613 5.49 46.34 -2.22
N LEU A 614 6.43 45.40 -2.34
CA LEU A 614 7.87 45.69 -2.43
C LEU A 614 8.23 46.06 -3.87
N ASP A 615 9.34 46.76 -4.07
CA ASP A 615 9.89 46.95 -5.41
C ASP A 615 10.48 45.63 -5.93
N ILE A 616 10.34 45.35 -7.23
CA ILE A 616 10.87 44.12 -7.83
C ILE A 616 12.40 44.05 -7.80
N SER A 617 13.08 45.20 -7.67
CA SER A 617 14.53 45.29 -7.48
C SER A 617 15.02 44.88 -6.09
N GLU A 618 14.13 44.73 -5.10
CA GLU A 618 14.44 44.16 -3.78
C GLU A 618 14.37 42.61 -3.77
N VAL A 619 13.88 41.98 -4.85
CA VAL A 619 13.74 40.52 -4.98
C VAL A 619 15.03 39.91 -5.53
N GLU A 620 15.37 38.68 -5.08
CA GLU A 620 16.52 37.94 -5.61
C GLU A 620 16.45 37.78 -7.15
N GLU A 621 17.58 37.99 -7.84
CA GLU A 621 17.62 37.92 -9.31
C GLU A 621 17.17 36.55 -9.84
N ALA A 622 16.46 36.56 -10.98
CA ALA A 622 15.99 35.32 -11.62
C ALA A 622 17.11 34.32 -11.93
N LYS A 623 18.35 34.79 -12.16
CA LYS A 623 19.54 33.95 -12.36
C LYS A 623 19.96 33.16 -11.11
N GLU A 624 19.55 33.59 -9.93
CA GLU A 624 19.76 32.89 -8.65
C GLU A 624 18.58 31.97 -8.33
N ILE A 625 17.33 32.44 -8.58
CA ILE A 625 16.11 31.62 -8.45
C ILE A 625 16.21 30.35 -9.31
N VAL A 626 16.61 30.46 -10.58
CA VAL A 626 16.65 29.33 -11.53
C VAL A 626 17.62 28.22 -11.10
N LYS A 627 18.67 28.53 -10.32
CA LYS A 627 19.61 27.52 -9.78
C LYS A 627 18.93 26.53 -8.83
N ARG A 628 17.77 26.91 -8.25
CA ARG A 628 16.93 26.06 -7.41
C ARG A 628 16.16 25.01 -8.23
N PHE A 629 15.99 25.22 -9.54
CA PHE A 629 15.20 24.34 -10.39
C PHE A 629 15.97 23.07 -10.80
N ALA A 630 15.23 21.98 -10.98
CA ALA A 630 15.74 20.73 -11.52
C ALA A 630 14.77 20.14 -12.55
N THR A 631 15.26 19.54 -13.63
CA THR A 631 14.38 18.78 -14.54
C THR A 631 13.91 17.49 -13.87
N GLY A 632 12.69 17.07 -14.20
CA GLY A 632 12.18 15.76 -13.81
C GLY A 632 13.10 14.63 -14.30
N ALA A 633 13.24 13.59 -13.48
CA ALA A 633 14.02 12.40 -13.80
C ALA A 633 13.36 11.61 -14.95
N MET A 634 13.87 11.77 -16.18
CA MET A 634 13.28 11.21 -17.39
C MET A 634 14.33 10.41 -18.16
N SER A 635 14.17 9.09 -18.24
CA SER A 635 15.24 8.20 -18.71
C SER A 635 15.56 8.38 -20.20
N PHE A 636 16.84 8.25 -20.57
CA PHE A 636 17.21 7.99 -21.96
C PHE A 636 16.59 6.66 -22.42
N GLY A 637 15.83 6.70 -23.51
CA GLY A 637 14.94 5.62 -23.96
C GLY A 637 13.46 5.88 -23.65
N SER A 638 13.13 6.55 -22.53
CA SER A 638 11.83 7.21 -22.38
C SER A 638 11.79 8.41 -23.34
N LEU A 639 12.77 9.31 -23.21
CA LEU A 639 13.07 10.40 -24.16
C LEU A 639 14.07 9.94 -25.23
N SER A 640 14.14 10.67 -26.33
CA SER A 640 15.22 10.55 -27.31
C SER A 640 16.53 11.15 -26.76
N ILE A 641 17.67 10.90 -27.42
CA ILE A 641 18.96 11.43 -26.94
C ILE A 641 19.01 12.96 -27.05
N GLU A 642 18.46 13.51 -28.13
CA GLU A 642 18.44 14.94 -28.44
C GLU A 642 17.63 15.72 -27.40
N ALA A 643 16.46 15.20 -27.00
CA ALA A 643 15.65 15.79 -25.94
C ALA A 643 16.38 15.74 -24.58
N HIS A 644 17.05 14.61 -24.27
CA HIS A 644 17.77 14.42 -23.02
C HIS A 644 19.01 15.33 -22.91
N THR A 645 19.80 15.47 -23.98
CA THR A 645 20.97 16.36 -24.01
C THR A 645 20.57 17.83 -24.06
N THR A 646 19.50 18.19 -24.78
CA THR A 646 18.97 19.58 -24.79
C THR A 646 18.57 20.04 -23.39
N LEU A 647 17.88 19.19 -22.62
CA LEU A 647 17.57 19.46 -21.21
C LEU A 647 18.84 19.61 -20.35
N ALA A 648 19.87 18.80 -20.60
CA ALA A 648 21.14 18.92 -19.87
C ALA A 648 21.86 20.25 -20.17
N ILE A 649 22.03 20.58 -21.44
CA ILE A 649 22.66 21.82 -21.91
C ILE A 649 21.93 23.05 -21.34
N GLY A 650 20.59 23.10 -21.47
CA GLY A 650 19.78 24.21 -20.99
C GLY A 650 19.93 24.46 -19.49
N MET A 651 19.83 23.40 -18.67
CA MET A 651 20.00 23.55 -17.21
C MET A 651 21.44 23.89 -16.83
N ASN A 652 22.44 23.35 -17.53
CA ASN A 652 23.84 23.65 -17.26
C ASN A 652 24.17 25.13 -17.55
N ARG A 653 23.70 25.68 -18.69
CA ARG A 653 23.80 27.11 -19.03
C ARG A 653 23.20 28.03 -17.97
N MET A 654 22.06 27.64 -17.40
CA MET A 654 21.38 28.40 -16.34
C MET A 654 21.96 28.17 -14.92
N GLY A 655 23.03 27.39 -14.78
CA GLY A 655 23.58 26.98 -13.47
C GLY A 655 22.72 25.97 -12.69
N ALA A 656 21.49 25.73 -13.13
CA ALA A 656 20.50 24.79 -12.59
C ALA A 656 20.90 23.31 -12.78
N LYS A 657 20.00 22.37 -12.43
CA LYS A 657 20.28 20.92 -12.45
C LYS A 657 19.44 20.15 -13.47
N SER A 658 20.06 19.20 -14.18
CA SER A 658 19.33 18.18 -14.96
C SER A 658 19.52 16.78 -14.33
N ASN A 659 18.58 15.87 -14.58
CA ASN A 659 18.53 14.53 -14.00
C ASN A 659 18.48 13.43 -15.08
N THR A 660 19.33 12.39 -14.96
CA THR A 660 19.43 11.30 -15.95
C THR A 660 18.16 10.45 -16.12
N GLY A 661 17.36 10.33 -15.05
CA GLY A 661 16.41 9.22 -14.91
C GLY A 661 17.08 7.84 -14.89
N GLU A 662 16.25 6.79 -14.92
CA GLU A 662 16.59 5.35 -14.82
C GLU A 662 17.33 4.77 -16.06
N GLY A 663 18.00 5.61 -16.86
CA GLY A 663 18.45 5.25 -18.21
C GLY A 663 19.94 4.97 -18.37
N GLY A 664 20.74 5.21 -17.32
CA GLY A 664 22.17 5.41 -17.46
C GLY A 664 22.52 6.73 -18.16
N GLU A 665 23.82 6.99 -18.35
CA GLU A 665 24.32 8.12 -19.13
C GLU A 665 25.62 7.72 -19.85
N HIS A 666 25.74 8.09 -21.14
CA HIS A 666 26.93 7.81 -21.94
C HIS A 666 28.19 8.47 -21.33
N PRO A 667 29.32 7.75 -21.15
CA PRO A 667 30.52 8.31 -20.53
C PRO A 667 31.09 9.56 -21.22
N GLU A 668 30.95 9.63 -22.55
CA GLU A 668 31.34 10.79 -23.37
C GLU A 668 30.70 12.11 -22.88
N ARG A 669 29.48 12.05 -22.30
CA ARG A 669 28.74 13.22 -21.82
C ARG A 669 29.31 13.85 -20.55
N TYR A 670 30.25 13.20 -19.86
CA TYR A 670 30.90 13.75 -18.66
C TYR A 670 32.43 13.81 -18.78
N LEU A 671 32.96 13.80 -20.01
CA LEU A 671 34.36 14.15 -20.27
C LEU A 671 34.59 15.66 -20.07
N ASN A 672 35.70 16.00 -19.42
CA ASN A 672 36.15 17.38 -19.13
C ASN A 672 36.61 18.17 -20.38
N THR A 673 36.54 17.56 -21.57
CA THR A 673 36.93 18.16 -22.86
C THR A 673 35.75 18.78 -23.62
N GLN A 674 34.55 18.80 -23.02
CA GLN A 674 33.37 19.47 -23.60
C GLN A 674 33.48 21.00 -23.45
N ASP A 675 32.92 21.71 -24.42
CA ASP A 675 32.64 23.14 -24.31
C ASP A 675 31.68 23.40 -23.12
N PRO A 676 32.01 24.29 -22.17
CA PRO A 676 31.11 24.67 -21.07
C PRO A 676 29.72 25.14 -21.51
N GLU A 677 29.59 25.80 -22.67
CA GLU A 677 28.30 26.27 -23.20
C GLU A 677 27.44 25.11 -23.73
N PHE A 678 28.04 23.99 -24.13
CA PHE A 678 27.36 22.82 -24.70
C PHE A 678 27.50 21.55 -23.84
N ASN A 679 27.85 21.71 -22.55
CA ASN A 679 28.05 20.61 -21.62
C ASN A 679 26.79 19.75 -21.46
N THR A 680 26.88 18.48 -21.86
CA THR A 680 25.76 17.53 -21.88
C THR A 680 25.62 16.69 -20.60
N ARG A 681 26.46 16.89 -19.58
CA ARG A 681 26.42 16.13 -18.31
C ARG A 681 25.14 16.42 -17.53
N SER A 682 24.43 15.37 -17.11
CA SER A 682 23.42 15.50 -16.06
C SER A 682 24.06 15.59 -14.66
N LYS A 683 23.77 16.68 -13.95
CA LYS A 683 24.30 16.95 -12.59
C LYS A 683 23.73 15.99 -11.54
N ILE A 684 22.44 15.68 -11.66
CA ILE A 684 21.77 14.67 -10.82
C ILE A 684 21.78 13.34 -11.57
N LYS A 685 22.23 12.27 -10.92
CA LYS A 685 22.25 10.92 -11.48
C LYS A 685 21.39 9.99 -10.63
N GLN A 686 20.53 9.21 -11.26
CA GLN A 686 19.52 8.42 -10.57
C GLN A 686 19.92 6.96 -10.38
N VAL A 687 19.74 6.45 -9.16
CA VAL A 687 19.91 5.06 -8.76
C VAL A 687 18.51 4.48 -8.52
N ALA A 688 18.10 3.55 -9.37
CA ALA A 688 16.78 2.92 -9.35
C ALA A 688 16.91 1.39 -9.37
N SER A 689 15.83 0.67 -9.02
CA SER A 689 15.82 -0.79 -8.81
C SER A 689 16.55 -1.61 -9.88
N GLY A 690 16.33 -1.33 -11.17
CA GLY A 690 16.98 -2.04 -12.28
C GLY A 690 18.48 -1.73 -12.50
N ARG A 691 19.08 -0.79 -11.74
CA ARG A 691 20.49 -0.36 -11.78
C ARG A 691 21.08 -0.07 -13.18
N PHE A 692 20.23 0.18 -14.18
CA PHE A 692 20.63 0.36 -15.58
C PHE A 692 21.66 1.49 -15.77
N GLY A 693 22.85 1.14 -16.25
CA GLY A 693 23.96 2.08 -16.49
C GLY A 693 24.59 2.66 -15.23
N VAL A 694 24.23 2.18 -14.03
CA VAL A 694 24.87 2.55 -12.77
C VAL A 694 26.23 1.84 -12.70
N THR A 695 27.30 2.63 -12.76
CA THR A 695 28.70 2.18 -12.74
C THR A 695 29.51 3.14 -11.86
N SER A 696 30.70 2.73 -11.39
CA SER A 696 31.56 3.62 -10.58
C SER A 696 31.83 4.96 -11.29
N SER A 697 32.19 4.91 -12.58
CA SER A 697 32.38 6.11 -13.43
C SER A 697 31.11 6.95 -13.56
N TYR A 698 29.92 6.34 -13.62
CA TYR A 698 28.66 7.09 -13.60
C TYR A 698 28.49 7.80 -12.25
N LEU A 699 28.68 7.11 -11.13
CA LEU A 699 28.49 7.66 -9.77
C LEU A 699 29.46 8.80 -9.44
N THR A 700 30.75 8.68 -9.79
CA THR A 700 31.77 9.70 -9.46
C THR A 700 31.57 11.03 -10.18
N HIS A 701 30.87 11.05 -11.33
CA HIS A 701 30.64 12.27 -12.10
C HIS A 701 29.31 12.97 -11.78
N ALA A 702 28.67 12.63 -10.66
CA ALA A 702 27.46 13.28 -10.15
C ALA A 702 27.78 14.43 -9.18
N ASP A 703 26.97 15.48 -9.21
CA ASP A 703 26.91 16.49 -8.14
C ASP A 703 25.87 16.08 -7.07
N GLU A 704 24.93 15.21 -7.45
CA GLU A 704 23.86 14.70 -6.61
C GLU A 704 23.43 13.30 -7.08
N LEU A 705 23.33 12.34 -6.16
CA LEU A 705 22.89 10.98 -6.42
C LEU A 705 21.47 10.81 -5.88
N GLN A 706 20.52 10.46 -6.76
CA GLN A 706 19.11 10.33 -6.42
C GLN A 706 18.70 8.86 -6.31
N ILE A 707 18.42 8.38 -5.10
CA ILE A 707 17.78 7.08 -4.87
C ILE A 707 16.29 7.22 -5.23
N LYS A 708 15.82 6.46 -6.22
CA LYS A 708 14.42 6.48 -6.68
C LYS A 708 13.62 5.32 -6.05
N MET A 709 12.97 5.58 -4.92
CA MET A 709 12.04 4.61 -4.31
C MET A 709 10.76 4.48 -5.14
N ALA A 710 10.17 5.60 -5.58
CA ALA A 710 8.88 5.60 -6.28
C ALA A 710 8.74 6.72 -7.33
N GLN A 711 7.61 6.72 -8.04
CA GLN A 711 7.18 7.81 -8.91
C GLN A 711 5.65 7.94 -8.96
N GLY A 712 5.11 9.16 -8.91
CA GLY A 712 3.66 9.38 -8.76
C GLY A 712 2.79 8.84 -9.91
N ALA A 713 3.36 8.63 -11.11
CA ALA A 713 2.63 8.03 -12.23
C ALA A 713 2.44 6.50 -12.11
N LYS A 714 3.28 5.81 -11.32
CA LYS A 714 3.12 4.40 -10.95
C LYS A 714 3.95 4.06 -9.70
N PRO A 715 3.44 4.38 -8.50
CA PRO A 715 4.12 4.03 -7.25
C PRO A 715 3.90 2.55 -6.92
N GLY A 716 4.86 1.96 -6.19
CA GLY A 716 4.91 0.51 -5.95
C GLY A 716 5.21 -0.34 -7.20
N GLU A 717 5.66 0.28 -8.31
CA GLU A 717 5.92 -0.40 -9.59
C GLU A 717 7.26 0.04 -10.22
N GLY A 718 7.97 -0.90 -10.85
CA GLY A 718 9.25 -0.65 -11.50
C GLY A 718 9.16 0.22 -12.76
N GLY A 719 10.27 0.81 -13.16
CA GLY A 719 10.42 1.47 -14.47
C GLY A 719 10.15 0.51 -15.64
N GLU A 720 9.64 1.02 -16.76
CA GLU A 720 9.29 0.21 -17.94
C GLU A 720 9.72 0.89 -19.24
N LEU A 721 10.30 0.12 -20.14
CA LEU A 721 10.68 0.53 -21.49
C LEU A 721 10.32 -0.59 -22.49
N PRO A 722 9.34 -0.36 -23.40
CA PRO A 722 8.96 -1.35 -24.41
C PRO A 722 10.13 -1.75 -25.31
N GLY A 723 10.22 -3.03 -25.66
CA GLY A 723 11.38 -3.61 -26.34
C GLY A 723 11.74 -2.95 -27.68
N TYR A 724 10.74 -2.50 -28.44
CA TYR A 724 10.96 -1.77 -29.70
C TYR A 724 11.65 -0.39 -29.52
N LYS A 725 11.68 0.16 -28.29
CA LYS A 725 12.46 1.36 -27.94
C LYS A 725 13.87 1.04 -27.44
N VAL A 726 14.20 -0.23 -27.21
CA VAL A 726 15.52 -0.67 -26.71
C VAL A 726 16.47 -0.84 -27.89
N THR A 727 16.92 0.29 -28.43
CA THR A 727 17.90 0.36 -29.53
C THR A 727 19.25 -0.22 -29.10
N LYS A 728 20.17 -0.43 -30.06
CA LYS A 728 21.54 -0.90 -29.76
C LYS A 728 22.27 0.01 -28.77
N ASP A 729 22.10 1.32 -28.87
CA ASP A 729 22.78 2.29 -27.99
C ASP A 729 22.14 2.36 -26.60
N ILE A 730 20.82 2.25 -26.50
CA ILE A 730 20.12 2.14 -25.22
C ILE A 730 20.50 0.83 -24.52
N ALA A 731 20.56 -0.27 -25.26
CA ALA A 731 21.03 -1.57 -24.76
C ALA A 731 22.48 -1.50 -24.27
N LYS A 732 23.38 -0.86 -25.04
CA LYS A 732 24.79 -0.62 -24.68
C LYS A 732 24.90 0.18 -23.37
N THR A 733 24.17 1.29 -23.24
CA THR A 733 24.19 2.17 -22.05
C THR A 733 23.55 1.53 -20.82
N ARG A 734 22.58 0.62 -21.01
CA ARG A 734 21.91 -0.10 -19.91
C ARG A 734 22.50 -1.48 -19.60
N HIS A 735 23.53 -1.91 -20.35
CA HIS A 735 24.11 -3.26 -20.32
C HIS A 735 23.06 -4.38 -20.52
N SER A 736 22.13 -4.17 -21.44
CA SER A 736 21.01 -5.09 -21.73
C SER A 736 20.99 -5.57 -23.20
N ILE A 737 19.95 -6.32 -23.58
CA ILE A 737 19.81 -6.93 -24.92
C ILE A 737 18.95 -6.02 -25.82
N PRO A 738 19.40 -5.66 -27.05
CA PRO A 738 18.60 -4.88 -27.99
C PRO A 738 17.26 -5.56 -28.33
N GLY A 739 16.19 -4.78 -28.44
CA GLY A 739 14.84 -5.27 -28.78
C GLY A 739 14.07 -5.92 -27.62
N VAL A 740 14.73 -6.26 -26.50
CA VAL A 740 14.08 -6.90 -25.34
C VAL A 740 13.48 -5.84 -24.42
N GLY A 741 12.21 -6.01 -24.03
CA GLY A 741 11.52 -5.08 -23.13
C GLY A 741 12.14 -5.08 -21.73
N LEU A 742 12.39 -3.89 -21.18
CA LEU A 742 13.00 -3.73 -19.86
C LEU A 742 11.92 -3.31 -18.86
N ILE A 743 11.60 -4.22 -17.93
CA ILE A 743 10.77 -3.95 -16.76
C ILE A 743 11.69 -4.08 -15.54
N SER A 744 11.99 -2.97 -14.88
CA SER A 744 12.74 -3.00 -13.61
C SER A 744 11.94 -3.80 -12.55
N PRO A 745 12.60 -4.44 -11.57
CA PRO A 745 11.90 -4.94 -10.39
C PRO A 745 11.13 -3.80 -9.70
N PRO A 746 9.98 -4.05 -9.06
CA PRO A 746 9.33 -3.07 -8.20
C PRO A 746 10.19 -2.64 -7.00
N PRO A 747 10.83 -3.55 -6.21
CA PRO A 747 11.69 -3.15 -5.12
C PRO A 747 13.10 -2.82 -5.59
N HIS A 748 13.86 -2.10 -4.77
CA HIS A 748 15.31 -2.23 -4.76
C HIS A 748 15.62 -3.52 -4.00
N HIS A 749 16.34 -4.48 -4.61
CA HIS A 749 16.69 -5.74 -3.93
C HIS A 749 17.77 -5.57 -2.84
N ASP A 750 18.31 -4.36 -2.74
CA ASP A 750 19.20 -3.83 -1.70
C ASP A 750 18.52 -2.77 -0.82
N ILE A 751 17.17 -2.69 -0.82
CA ILE A 751 16.39 -1.90 0.15
C ILE A 751 15.09 -2.63 0.51
N TYR A 752 15.09 -3.41 1.59
CA TYR A 752 13.90 -4.04 2.17
C TYR A 752 13.43 -3.37 3.47
N SER A 753 14.22 -2.42 4.00
CA SER A 753 14.00 -1.71 5.26
C SER A 753 14.59 -0.28 5.23
N ILE A 754 14.43 0.48 6.33
CA ILE A 754 14.99 1.84 6.44
C ILE A 754 16.52 1.83 6.64
N GLU A 755 17.03 0.80 7.30
CA GLU A 755 18.44 0.56 7.54
C GLU A 755 19.17 0.03 6.30
N ASP A 756 18.51 -0.73 5.42
CA ASP A 756 19.07 -1.06 4.09
C ASP A 756 19.20 0.21 3.22
N LEU A 757 18.25 1.14 3.32
CA LEU A 757 18.39 2.45 2.69
C LEU A 757 19.58 3.22 3.29
N ALA A 758 19.86 3.09 4.59
CA ALA A 758 21.07 3.65 5.21
C ALA A 758 22.34 3.05 4.60
N GLN A 759 22.37 1.73 4.36
CA GLN A 759 23.49 1.07 3.68
C GLN A 759 23.68 1.62 2.26
N LEU A 760 22.62 1.73 1.45
CA LEU A 760 22.76 2.30 0.10
C LEU A 760 23.21 3.78 0.13
N ILE A 761 22.76 4.57 1.12
CA ILE A 761 23.24 5.95 1.31
C ILE A 761 24.74 5.95 1.65
N TYR A 762 25.21 5.02 2.47
CA TYR A 762 26.62 4.82 2.80
C TYR A 762 27.44 4.43 1.56
N ASP A 763 27.01 3.42 0.80
CA ASP A 763 27.69 2.94 -0.40
C ASP A 763 27.82 4.02 -1.48
N LEU A 764 26.76 4.80 -1.69
CA LEU A 764 26.77 5.91 -2.64
C LEU A 764 27.70 7.06 -2.18
N LYS A 765 27.84 7.28 -0.86
CA LYS A 765 28.83 8.21 -0.29
C LYS A 765 30.26 7.67 -0.32
N ALA A 766 30.47 6.36 -0.19
CA ALA A 766 31.77 5.73 -0.37
C ALA A 766 32.22 5.80 -1.84
N ALA A 767 31.29 5.67 -2.79
CA ALA A 767 31.55 5.83 -4.22
C ALA A 767 31.74 7.29 -4.66
N ASN A 768 31.08 8.25 -4.00
CA ASN A 768 31.24 9.69 -4.26
C ASN A 768 30.99 10.52 -2.98
N PRO A 769 32.05 10.88 -2.22
CA PRO A 769 31.92 11.63 -0.97
C PRO A 769 31.30 13.02 -1.13
N GLU A 770 31.56 13.69 -2.25
CA GLU A 770 31.12 15.06 -2.53
C GLU A 770 29.64 15.13 -2.91
N ALA A 771 29.14 14.14 -3.68
CA ALA A 771 27.76 14.14 -4.15
C ALA A 771 26.76 14.13 -3.00
N ARG A 772 25.76 15.02 -3.05
CA ARG A 772 24.63 14.99 -2.10
C ARG A 772 23.73 13.79 -2.41
N ILE A 773 23.18 13.14 -1.40
CA ILE A 773 22.20 12.06 -1.61
C ILE A 773 20.78 12.64 -1.52
N SER A 774 19.98 12.46 -2.56
CA SER A 774 18.54 12.75 -2.56
C SER A 774 17.72 11.46 -2.61
N VAL A 775 16.65 11.37 -1.81
CA VAL A 775 15.73 10.22 -1.82
C VAL A 775 14.39 10.68 -2.36
N LYS A 776 13.95 10.06 -3.46
CA LYS A 776 12.69 10.37 -4.12
C LYS A 776 11.59 9.42 -3.66
N LEU A 777 10.62 9.98 -2.96
CA LEU A 777 9.42 9.33 -2.43
C LEU A 777 8.21 9.66 -3.32
N VAL A 778 7.01 9.26 -2.90
CA VAL A 778 5.73 9.73 -3.44
C VAL A 778 4.79 10.07 -2.30
N SER A 779 4.04 11.17 -2.44
CA SER A 779 3.08 11.62 -1.43
C SER A 779 1.87 10.69 -1.31
N GLU A 780 1.66 10.16 -0.10
CA GLU A 780 0.52 9.37 0.33
C GLU A 780 0.27 9.63 1.83
N ASN A 781 -0.66 8.93 2.47
CA ASN A 781 -0.78 8.95 3.93
C ASN A 781 0.42 8.24 4.59
N GLY A 782 0.93 8.75 5.71
CA GLY A 782 2.08 8.18 6.41
C GLY A 782 3.47 8.60 5.91
N VAL A 783 3.59 9.19 4.70
CA VAL A 783 4.89 9.60 4.11
C VAL A 783 5.74 10.51 5.02
N GLY A 784 5.13 11.28 5.93
CA GLY A 784 5.85 12.10 6.91
C GLY A 784 6.61 11.31 7.98
N ILE A 785 6.14 10.11 8.34
CA ILE A 785 6.84 9.18 9.24
C ILE A 785 8.06 8.60 8.51
N ILE A 786 7.86 8.20 7.25
CA ILE A 786 8.90 7.66 6.38
C ILE A 786 9.99 8.72 6.16
N ALA A 787 9.61 9.96 5.85
CA ALA A 787 10.51 11.10 5.72
C ALA A 787 11.38 11.34 6.97
N SER A 788 10.83 11.13 8.17
CA SER A 788 11.58 11.22 9.44
C SER A 788 12.65 10.12 9.55
N GLY A 789 12.32 8.88 9.18
CA GLY A 789 13.30 7.78 9.08
C GLY A 789 14.39 8.07 8.03
N VAL A 790 13.99 8.52 6.84
CA VAL A 790 14.92 8.86 5.75
C VAL A 790 15.85 10.04 6.14
N ALA A 791 15.40 10.95 7.01
CA ALA A 791 16.23 11.99 7.59
C ALA A 791 17.22 11.46 8.65
N LYS A 792 16.79 10.54 9.54
CA LYS A 792 17.67 9.86 10.51
C LYS A 792 18.90 9.21 9.83
N VAL A 793 18.70 8.60 8.67
CA VAL A 793 19.77 7.95 7.88
C VAL A 793 20.62 8.91 7.03
N ARG A 794 20.67 10.21 7.42
CA ARG A 794 21.58 11.24 6.87
C ARG A 794 21.39 11.58 5.38
N THR A 795 20.19 11.38 4.85
CA THR A 795 19.77 11.90 3.53
C THR A 795 19.88 13.43 3.49
N HIS A 796 20.34 13.99 2.37
CA HIS A 796 20.57 15.44 2.24
C HIS A 796 19.34 16.19 1.69
N ILE A 797 18.51 15.53 0.88
CA ILE A 797 17.34 16.10 0.21
C ILE A 797 16.23 15.04 0.09
N LEU A 798 14.99 15.41 0.40
CA LEU A 798 13.79 14.62 0.06
C LEU A 798 13.11 15.22 -1.18
N VAL A 799 12.57 14.36 -2.05
CA VAL A 799 11.93 14.72 -3.34
C VAL A 799 10.61 14.00 -3.54
#